data_AF-A0A9D3VMQ4-F1
#
_entry.id   AF-A0A9D3VMQ4-F1
#
_cell.length_a   1.000
_cell.length_b   1.000
_cell.length_c   1.000
_cell.angle_alpha   90.00
_cell.angle_beta   90.00
_cell.angle_gamma   90.00
#
_symmetry.space_group_name_H-M   'P 1'
#
loop_
_entity.id
_entity.type
_entity.pdbx_description
1 polymer ?
#
loop_
_entity_poly.entity_id
_entity_poly.type
_entity_poly.pdbx_seq_one_letter_code
_entity_poly.pdbx_strand_id
1 'polypeptide(L)'
;MENLISLVNKIQRACTALGDHGEASALPTLWDSLPAIAVVGGQSSGKSSVLESIVGKDFLPRGSGIVTRRPLVLQLHKSDEGSREYAEFLHLPRKRFTDFAAVRKEIQDETDRETGRTKQISSVPIHLSIYSPNVVNLTLIDLPGLTKVAVEGQPESIVQDIENMVRSYIEKPNCIILAISPANQDLATSDAIKISREVDPTGERTLGVLTKIDLMDKGTDAVDILEGKSYRLKFPWVGVVNRSQADINKNVDMIAARRREREYFSSTPEYRHLAHRMGSEHLAKMLSKHLETVIKSRIPGIQSLINKTIAELETELSRLGKPIAADAGGKLYTIMEICRLFDQNFREHLDGVRTGGDKVYNVFDNQLPAALKRLQFDRQLSMENIRKLITEADGYQPHLIAPEQGYRRLIESTLVTIRGPAEAAVDATHSILKDLVHKAMSETPELKQYPALRVEVGNAAIESLERMRDQSKKATLQLVDMECCYLTVEFFRKLPQDVDKGGSATQSIFDRYNDSYLRRIGSTVLSYVNMVCATLRHSIPKSIVYCQVREAKRSLLDFFYTELGKLEQKRLSALLNEDPAIMERRSALAKRLELYRSAQAEIDTVAWSKPPSSSASPTPLLSPAVSSPLVPALFIIGDSTVDCGNNNYLGTFARADRPPYGRDFDTHLPTGRFCNGRIPVDYLALHLGLPFVPSYLGQTGELEDMLHGVNYASAAAGIIFLSGSELGQHISLTHQIQQFSDTYQQFVLSLGEDVAIDLISSSVLYISIGINDYIHYYLRNVSNVQNLYLPWGFNQFLASTMRQEIKNLYNTNVRRFVVMGLPPIGCAPYYLQRYKSNNGECVEEINDMIMEFNFFMRYMTDELLHELPDAGIIFCDVFQGSMDIIRNHKSYGFESTANACCGLGKYNGWMMCMSPQMACRNASDHIWWDQFHPTDAVNAILADNVWSSRHTEMCYPMNLEKMVFSQSLNNLV
;
A
#
# COMPACT_ATOMS: atom_id res chain seq x y z
N MET A 1 -34.37 9.91 1.19
CA MET A 1 -34.45 11.36 0.93
C MET A 1 -34.03 12.18 2.15
N GLU A 2 -34.53 11.90 3.37
CA GLU A 2 -34.14 12.64 4.59
C GLU A 2 -32.61 12.64 4.89
N ASN A 3 -31.85 11.68 4.36
CA ASN A 3 -30.41 11.47 4.59
C ASN A 3 -29.49 12.63 4.11
N LEU A 4 -29.88 13.41 3.11
CA LEU A 4 -28.97 14.38 2.45
C LEU A 4 -28.58 15.57 3.33
N ILE A 5 -29.49 16.04 4.19
CA ILE A 5 -29.19 17.13 5.15
C ILE A 5 -28.39 16.56 6.32
N SER A 6 -28.64 15.31 6.72
CA SER A 6 -27.82 14.61 7.71
C SER A 6 -26.36 14.42 7.23
N LEU A 7 -26.15 14.10 5.96
CA LEU A 7 -24.83 13.99 5.34
C LEU A 7 -24.03 15.30 5.46
N VAL A 8 -24.62 16.41 5.01
CA VAL A 8 -23.97 17.73 5.12
C VAL A 8 -23.66 18.07 6.58
N ASN A 9 -24.56 17.77 7.51
CA ASN A 9 -24.35 18.01 8.93
C ASN A 9 -23.21 17.17 9.54
N LYS A 10 -23.03 15.92 9.10
CA LYS A 10 -21.88 15.08 9.50
C LYS A 10 -20.56 15.66 8.98
N ILE A 11 -20.47 15.98 7.69
CA ILE A 11 -19.26 16.55 7.08
C ILE A 11 -18.91 17.89 7.76
N GLN A 12 -19.90 18.74 7.99
CA GLN A 12 -19.73 19.98 8.75
C GLN A 12 -19.11 19.74 10.13
N ARG A 13 -19.69 18.83 10.94
CA ARG A 13 -19.15 18.50 12.28
C ARG A 13 -17.71 17.99 12.22
N ALA A 14 -17.37 17.18 11.22
CA ALA A 14 -16.01 16.68 11.02
C ALA A 14 -15.02 17.83 10.73
N CYS A 15 -15.34 18.74 9.80
CA CYS A 15 -14.50 19.91 9.49
C CYS A 15 -14.27 20.77 10.73
N THR A 16 -15.33 21.07 11.49
CA THR A 16 -15.22 21.86 12.73
C THR A 16 -14.32 21.19 13.77
N ALA A 17 -14.38 19.86 13.91
CA ALA A 17 -13.56 19.11 14.87
C ALA A 17 -12.05 19.12 14.53
N LEU A 18 -11.67 19.34 13.27
CA LEU A 18 -10.28 19.49 12.84
C LEU A 18 -9.80 20.95 12.78
N GLY A 19 -10.60 21.92 13.23
CA GLY A 19 -10.28 23.34 13.14
C GLY A 19 -10.43 23.93 11.72
N ASP A 20 -11.04 23.20 10.79
CA ASP A 20 -11.31 23.66 9.43
C ASP A 20 -12.55 24.55 9.41
N HIS A 21 -12.40 25.76 9.96
CA HIS A 21 -13.48 26.74 10.13
C HIS A 21 -13.71 27.62 8.88
N GLY A 22 -12.98 27.38 7.77
CA GLY A 22 -12.95 28.27 6.62
C GLY A 22 -12.12 29.55 6.85
N GLU A 23 -11.14 29.51 7.76
CA GLU A 23 -10.17 30.61 7.93
C GLU A 23 -9.15 30.66 6.78
N ALA A 24 -8.51 31.82 6.63
CA ALA A 24 -7.85 32.29 5.41
C ALA A 24 -6.59 31.52 4.96
N SER A 25 -6.76 30.26 4.57
CA SER A 25 -5.81 29.55 3.69
C SER A 25 -6.12 29.88 2.22
N ALA A 26 -5.10 29.83 1.34
CA ALA A 26 -5.22 30.26 -0.06
C ALA A 26 -6.08 29.34 -0.97
N LEU A 27 -6.78 28.35 -0.41
CA LEU A 27 -7.60 27.37 -1.13
C LEU A 27 -8.96 27.20 -0.43
N PRO A 28 -10.07 27.03 -1.17
CA PRO A 28 -11.37 26.76 -0.58
C PRO A 28 -11.35 25.49 0.29
N THR A 29 -11.86 25.61 1.50
CA THR A 29 -11.95 24.48 2.43
C THR A 29 -13.11 23.56 2.08
N LEU A 30 -13.14 22.35 2.65
CA LEU A 30 -14.31 21.48 2.47
C LEU A 30 -15.56 22.14 3.09
N TRP A 31 -15.40 22.85 4.20
CA TRP A 31 -16.45 23.63 4.87
C TRP A 31 -17.08 24.69 3.94
N ASP A 32 -16.27 25.44 3.19
CA ASP A 32 -16.75 26.50 2.25
C ASP A 32 -17.60 25.96 1.09
N SER A 33 -17.44 24.68 0.78
CA SER A 33 -18.13 24.01 -0.32
C SER A 33 -19.52 23.47 0.08
N LEU A 34 -19.84 23.44 1.37
CA LEU A 34 -21.08 22.86 1.90
C LEU A 34 -22.24 23.89 1.87
N PRO A 35 -23.43 23.53 1.37
CA PRO A 35 -24.59 24.42 1.40
C PRO A 35 -25.08 24.71 2.82
N ALA A 36 -25.39 25.98 3.09
CA ALA A 36 -25.93 26.45 4.36
C ALA A 36 -26.94 27.59 4.16
N ILE A 37 -27.76 27.88 5.17
CA ILE A 37 -28.70 29.00 5.18
C ILE A 37 -28.24 30.03 6.22
N ALA A 38 -27.85 31.22 5.77
CA ALA A 38 -27.47 32.33 6.66
C ALA A 38 -28.66 33.27 6.91
N VAL A 39 -28.93 33.57 8.18
CA VAL A 39 -30.05 34.44 8.59
C VAL A 39 -29.55 35.87 8.77
N VAL A 40 -30.02 36.77 7.91
CA VAL A 40 -29.55 38.17 7.84
C VAL A 40 -30.70 39.11 8.17
N GLY A 41 -30.42 40.15 8.95
CA GLY A 41 -31.42 41.14 9.33
C GLY A 41 -30.89 42.15 10.33
N GLY A 42 -31.48 43.35 10.33
CA GLY A 42 -31.18 44.39 11.30
C GLY A 42 -31.42 43.95 12.75
N GLN A 43 -30.89 44.74 13.69
CA GLN A 43 -31.26 44.61 15.09
C GLN A 43 -32.79 44.74 15.24
N SER A 44 -33.39 43.92 16.10
CA SER A 44 -34.85 43.92 16.34
C SER A 44 -35.75 43.62 15.13
N SER A 45 -35.23 43.11 14.00
CA SER A 45 -36.04 42.66 12.85
C SER A 45 -36.82 41.36 13.09
N GLY A 46 -36.58 40.68 14.21
CA GLY A 46 -37.27 39.44 14.60
C GLY A 46 -36.55 38.14 14.26
N LYS A 47 -35.26 38.17 13.83
CA LYS A 47 -34.46 36.96 13.51
C LYS A 47 -34.62 35.82 14.51
N SER A 48 -34.29 36.08 15.78
CA SER A 48 -34.36 35.08 16.85
C SER A 48 -35.79 34.57 17.07
N SER A 49 -36.80 35.43 16.89
CA SER A 49 -38.21 35.01 16.97
C SER A 49 -38.62 34.10 15.81
N VAL A 50 -38.16 34.35 14.58
CA VAL A 50 -38.39 33.47 13.43
C VAL A 50 -37.72 32.11 13.66
N LEU A 51 -36.49 32.09 14.17
CA LEU A 51 -35.78 30.85 14.51
C LEU A 51 -36.50 30.04 15.61
N GLU A 52 -36.90 30.68 16.71
CA GLU A 52 -37.68 30.03 17.77
C GLU A 52 -39.04 29.53 17.27
N SER A 53 -39.72 30.29 16.40
CA SER A 53 -40.98 29.88 15.76
C SER A 53 -40.80 28.69 14.80
N ILE A 54 -39.68 28.59 14.09
CA ILE A 54 -39.31 27.42 13.26
C ILE A 54 -39.03 26.18 14.13
N VAL A 55 -38.29 26.34 15.23
CA VAL A 55 -37.93 25.23 16.14
C VAL A 55 -39.13 24.78 17.00
N GLY A 56 -40.02 25.69 17.37
CA GLY A 56 -41.11 25.40 18.30
C GLY A 56 -40.77 25.63 19.78
N LYS A 57 -39.60 26.21 20.10
CA LYS A 57 -39.07 26.32 21.48
C LYS A 57 -38.41 27.68 21.74
N ASP A 58 -38.40 28.06 23.02
CA ASP A 58 -37.65 29.21 23.58
C ASP A 58 -36.23 28.78 23.97
N PHE A 59 -35.23 29.10 23.14
CA PHE A 59 -33.84 28.69 23.39
C PHE A 59 -32.80 29.75 23.04
N LEU A 60 -33.15 30.82 22.33
CA LEU A 60 -32.19 31.90 22.03
C LEU A 60 -32.18 32.94 23.17
N PRO A 61 -31.04 33.55 23.51
CA PRO A 61 -31.00 34.65 24.47
C PRO A 61 -31.91 35.81 24.05
N ARG A 62 -32.34 36.63 25.02
CA ARG A 62 -33.16 37.83 24.78
C ARG A 62 -32.60 38.98 25.63
N GLY A 63 -32.49 40.17 25.05
CA GLY A 63 -31.98 41.36 25.75
C GLY A 63 -31.95 42.60 24.87
N SER A 64 -31.66 43.75 25.49
CA SER A 64 -31.43 45.02 24.80
C SER A 64 -29.98 45.12 24.32
N GLY A 65 -29.76 45.46 23.04
CA GLY A 65 -28.43 45.53 22.43
C GLY A 65 -28.19 44.40 21.42
N ILE A 66 -26.92 44.08 21.15
CA ILE A 66 -26.53 42.97 20.28
C ILE A 66 -26.65 41.67 21.09
N VAL A 67 -27.66 40.87 20.76
CA VAL A 67 -27.98 39.63 21.48
C VAL A 67 -27.08 38.49 20.97
N THR A 68 -27.13 38.20 19.67
CA THR A 68 -26.23 37.26 18.99
C THR A 68 -24.87 37.92 18.76
N ARG A 69 -23.85 37.60 19.57
CA ARG A 69 -22.46 38.12 19.48
C ARG A 69 -21.47 37.16 18.80
N ARG A 70 -21.86 35.90 18.59
CA ARG A 70 -21.14 34.87 17.84
C ARG A 70 -22.11 34.23 16.84
N PRO A 71 -21.70 33.82 15.64
CA PRO A 71 -22.54 33.03 14.74
C PRO A 71 -23.04 31.75 15.44
N LEU A 72 -24.32 31.41 15.32
CA LEU A 72 -24.89 30.17 15.86
C LEU A 72 -25.26 29.23 14.72
N VAL A 73 -24.49 28.16 14.55
CA VAL A 73 -24.79 27.07 13.61
C VAL A 73 -25.79 26.12 14.28
N LEU A 74 -27.05 26.26 13.89
CA LEU A 74 -28.19 25.52 14.40
C LEU A 74 -28.56 24.38 13.45
N GLN A 75 -28.33 23.14 13.89
CA GLN A 75 -28.71 21.91 13.19
C GLN A 75 -30.01 21.35 13.79
N LEU A 76 -31.07 21.30 12.99
CA LEU A 76 -32.34 20.69 13.37
C LEU A 76 -32.42 19.28 12.80
N HIS A 77 -32.73 18.32 13.67
CA HIS A 77 -32.88 16.91 13.36
C HIS A 77 -34.31 16.48 13.73
N LYS A 78 -35.07 16.03 12.73
CA LYS A 78 -36.37 15.42 12.93
C LYS A 78 -36.17 14.03 13.54
N SER A 79 -36.76 13.79 14.70
CA SER A 79 -36.76 12.49 15.39
C SER A 79 -38.12 11.79 15.30
N ASP A 80 -38.17 10.51 15.65
CA ASP A 80 -39.39 9.69 15.55
C ASP A 80 -40.53 10.22 16.44
N GLU A 81 -41.78 10.01 16.02
CA GLU A 81 -42.95 10.44 16.78
C GLU A 81 -42.98 9.80 18.18
N GLY A 82 -43.13 10.62 19.22
CA GLY A 82 -43.08 10.18 20.63
C GLY A 82 -41.67 10.14 21.26
N SER A 83 -40.61 10.38 20.50
CA SER A 83 -39.26 10.56 21.07
C SER A 83 -39.15 11.81 21.96
N ARG A 84 -38.31 11.76 23.00
CA ARG A 84 -38.06 12.90 23.88
C ARG A 84 -37.17 13.93 23.17
N GLU A 85 -37.60 15.19 23.19
CA GLU A 85 -36.84 16.31 22.62
C GLU A 85 -35.59 16.60 23.46
N TYR A 86 -34.46 16.84 22.80
CA TYR A 86 -33.21 17.23 23.46
C TYR A 86 -32.30 18.05 22.53
N ALA A 87 -31.30 18.70 23.11
CA ALA A 87 -30.25 19.39 22.40
C ALA A 87 -28.84 18.94 22.85
N GLU A 88 -27.87 19.04 21.95
CA GLU A 88 -26.45 18.73 22.19
C GLU A 88 -25.58 19.85 21.59
N PHE A 89 -24.52 20.23 22.31
CA PHE A 89 -23.52 21.20 21.84
C PHE A 89 -22.22 20.51 21.44
N LEU A 90 -21.55 21.02 20.41
CA LEU A 90 -20.27 20.44 19.95
C LEU A 90 -19.15 20.56 21.01
N HIS A 91 -19.11 21.65 21.77
CA HIS A 91 -18.11 21.89 22.83
C HIS A 91 -18.40 21.11 24.13
N LEU A 92 -19.56 20.46 24.25
CA LEU A 92 -19.94 19.59 25.36
C LEU A 92 -20.41 18.22 24.85
N PRO A 93 -19.54 17.45 24.18
CA PRO A 93 -19.91 16.16 23.62
C PRO A 93 -20.39 15.22 24.74
N ARG A 94 -21.43 14.42 24.44
CA ARG A 94 -22.11 13.49 25.36
C ARG A 94 -23.02 14.13 26.43
N LYS A 95 -23.16 15.46 26.50
CA LYS A 95 -24.13 16.13 27.39
C LYS A 95 -25.42 16.48 26.66
N ARG A 96 -26.53 15.81 27.00
CA ARG A 96 -27.87 16.11 26.49
C ARG A 96 -28.61 17.12 27.37
N PHE A 97 -29.16 18.14 26.74
CA PHE A 97 -29.98 19.18 27.38
C PHE A 97 -31.45 18.93 27.02
N THR A 98 -32.28 18.57 27.99
CA THR A 98 -33.73 18.43 27.82
C THR A 98 -34.52 19.69 28.19
N ASP A 99 -33.91 20.59 28.98
CA ASP A 99 -34.44 21.91 29.29
C ASP A 99 -33.84 22.96 28.35
N PHE A 100 -34.69 23.62 27.55
CA PHE A 100 -34.29 24.67 26.62
C PHE A 100 -33.96 26.01 27.31
N ALA A 101 -34.37 26.21 28.58
CA ALA A 101 -33.87 27.33 29.37
C ALA A 101 -32.38 27.13 29.74
N ALA A 102 -31.96 25.90 30.03
CA ALA A 102 -30.55 25.56 30.18
C ALA A 102 -29.76 25.69 28.85
N VAL A 103 -30.36 25.36 27.70
CA VAL A 103 -29.75 25.61 26.36
C VAL A 103 -29.52 27.11 26.14
N ARG A 104 -30.52 27.95 26.42
CA ARG A 104 -30.41 29.41 26.35
C ARG A 104 -29.28 29.95 27.22
N LYS A 105 -29.17 29.43 28.44
CA LYS A 105 -28.10 29.82 29.37
C LYS A 105 -26.72 29.38 28.87
N GLU A 106 -26.57 28.16 28.38
CA GLU A 106 -25.30 27.66 27.83
C GLU A 106 -24.84 28.48 26.61
N ILE A 107 -25.74 28.89 25.70
CA ILE A 107 -25.38 29.80 24.59
C ILE A 107 -24.79 31.11 25.14
N GLN A 108 -25.37 31.66 26.21
CA GLN A 108 -24.89 32.89 26.82
C GLN A 108 -23.55 32.70 27.54
N ASP A 109 -23.44 31.64 28.36
CA ASP A 109 -22.23 31.31 29.12
C ASP A 109 -21.04 30.99 28.19
N GLU A 110 -21.26 30.29 27.07
CA GLU A 110 -20.25 30.00 26.03
C GLU A 110 -19.92 31.23 25.16
N THR A 111 -20.87 32.15 24.96
CA THR A 111 -20.57 33.45 24.33
C THR A 111 -19.66 34.28 25.22
N ASP A 112 -20.01 34.42 26.51
CA ASP A 112 -19.24 35.20 27.50
C ASP A 112 -17.88 34.56 27.84
N ARG A 113 -17.69 33.27 27.58
CA ARG A 113 -16.40 32.57 27.71
C ARG A 113 -15.39 33.03 26.66
N GLU A 114 -15.86 33.23 25.42
CA GLU A 114 -15.04 33.56 24.26
C GLU A 114 -14.83 35.07 24.10
N THR A 115 -15.90 35.88 24.17
CA THR A 115 -15.81 37.36 23.99
C THR A 115 -15.63 38.12 25.30
N GLY A 116 -15.52 37.39 26.42
CA GLY A 116 -15.59 37.92 27.77
C GLY A 116 -16.97 38.52 28.08
N ARG A 117 -17.12 39.12 29.26
CA ARG A 117 -18.33 39.89 29.63
C ARG A 117 -18.39 41.27 28.95
N THR A 118 -17.63 41.48 27.89
CA THR A 118 -17.62 42.73 27.12
C THR A 118 -18.66 42.65 25.99
N LYS A 119 -18.99 43.80 25.37
CA LYS A 119 -19.91 43.84 24.22
C LYS A 119 -19.22 43.48 22.87
N GLN A 120 -18.08 42.80 22.92
CA GLN A 120 -17.33 42.33 21.74
C GLN A 120 -18.02 41.14 21.06
N ILE A 121 -17.65 40.91 19.80
CA ILE A 121 -18.11 39.81 18.95
C ILE A 121 -16.93 38.89 18.59
N SER A 122 -17.20 37.65 18.22
CA SER A 122 -16.20 36.71 17.69
C SER A 122 -16.76 36.00 16.45
N SER A 123 -15.89 35.74 15.46
CA SER A 123 -16.21 34.98 14.25
C SER A 123 -16.37 33.48 14.52
N VAL A 124 -15.85 32.98 15.64
CA VAL A 124 -15.85 31.55 16.00
C VAL A 124 -17.28 31.10 16.32
N PRO A 125 -17.89 30.20 15.51
CA PRO A 125 -19.28 29.82 15.66
C PRO A 125 -19.54 28.97 16.92
N ILE A 126 -20.78 29.01 17.42
CA ILE A 126 -21.32 28.05 18.38
C ILE A 126 -22.12 27.00 17.59
N HIS A 127 -21.91 25.72 17.86
CA HIS A 127 -22.60 24.62 17.17
C HIS A 127 -23.61 23.95 18.10
N LEU A 128 -24.89 24.04 17.74
CA LEU A 128 -26.03 23.51 18.49
C LEU A 128 -26.86 22.57 17.63
N SER A 129 -27.09 21.35 18.10
CA SER A 129 -27.97 20.37 17.46
C SER A 129 -29.22 20.14 18.30
N ILE A 130 -30.40 20.26 17.69
CA ILE A 130 -31.70 20.03 18.35
C ILE A 130 -32.38 18.83 17.68
N TYR A 131 -32.81 17.88 18.50
CA TYR A 131 -33.54 16.67 18.11
C TYR A 131 -34.99 16.78 18.58
N SER A 132 -35.96 16.77 17.65
CA SER A 132 -37.39 16.89 17.96
C SER A 132 -38.26 16.31 16.84
N PRO A 133 -39.43 15.70 17.15
CA PRO A 133 -40.38 15.27 16.12
C PRO A 133 -41.13 16.45 15.47
N ASN A 134 -41.08 17.65 16.08
CA ASN A 134 -41.85 18.83 15.68
C ASN A 134 -41.10 19.75 14.69
N VAL A 135 -39.90 19.36 14.26
CA VAL A 135 -39.03 20.13 13.33
C VAL A 135 -38.79 19.36 12.03
N VAL A 136 -38.25 20.06 11.04
CA VAL A 136 -37.73 19.47 9.80
C VAL A 136 -36.21 19.38 9.86
N ASN A 137 -35.61 18.45 9.11
CA ASN A 137 -34.16 18.44 8.91
C ASN A 137 -33.75 19.74 8.21
N LEU A 138 -32.95 20.57 8.88
CA LEU A 138 -32.62 21.91 8.42
C LEU A 138 -31.37 22.45 9.16
N THR A 139 -30.52 23.19 8.46
CA THR A 139 -29.35 23.84 9.07
C THR A 139 -29.37 25.33 8.78
N LEU A 140 -29.31 26.12 9.86
CA LEU A 140 -29.46 27.58 9.87
C LEU A 140 -28.26 28.19 10.59
N ILE A 141 -27.78 29.34 10.13
CA ILE A 141 -26.73 30.12 10.77
C ILE A 141 -27.34 31.45 11.22
N ASP A 142 -27.57 31.64 12.53
CA ASP A 142 -27.96 32.94 13.07
C ASP A 142 -26.73 33.84 13.11
N LEU A 143 -26.80 35.00 12.45
CA LEU A 143 -25.72 35.97 12.41
C LEU A 143 -26.05 37.18 13.29
N PRO A 144 -25.04 37.90 13.83
CA PRO A 144 -25.25 39.14 14.55
C PRO A 144 -26.11 40.14 13.75
N GLY A 145 -26.97 40.87 14.47
CA GLY A 145 -27.85 41.84 13.82
C GLY A 145 -27.11 43.07 13.34
N LEU A 146 -27.33 43.45 12.08
CA LEU A 146 -26.82 44.69 11.51
C LEU A 146 -27.28 45.88 12.38
N THR A 147 -26.34 46.74 12.77
CA THR A 147 -26.57 47.97 13.54
C THR A 147 -25.98 49.15 12.79
N LYS A 148 -26.57 50.34 12.95
CA LYS A 148 -26.14 51.58 12.28
C LYS A 148 -25.25 52.48 13.16
N VAL A 149 -25.20 52.20 14.46
CA VAL A 149 -24.50 53.01 15.46
C VAL A 149 -23.94 52.08 16.55
N ALA A 150 -22.73 52.36 17.01
CA ALA A 150 -22.15 51.70 18.19
C ALA A 150 -22.82 52.23 19.48
N VAL A 151 -23.24 51.33 20.37
CA VAL A 151 -23.76 51.74 21.69
C VAL A 151 -22.64 51.75 22.74
N GLU A 152 -22.84 52.52 23.82
CA GLU A 152 -21.86 52.71 24.90
C GLU A 152 -21.22 51.38 25.36
N GLY A 153 -19.89 51.30 25.31
CA GLY A 153 -19.12 50.08 25.61
C GLY A 153 -18.87 49.13 24.43
N GLN A 154 -19.16 49.54 23.18
CA GLN A 154 -18.73 48.87 21.95
C GLN A 154 -17.62 49.67 21.24
N PRO A 155 -16.73 49.01 20.47
CA PRO A 155 -15.76 49.72 19.64
C PRO A 155 -16.46 50.43 18.48
N GLU A 156 -15.90 51.54 17.98
CA GLU A 156 -16.46 52.26 16.82
C GLU A 156 -16.47 51.39 15.54
N SER A 157 -15.56 50.42 15.43
CA SER A 157 -15.49 49.46 14.33
C SER A 157 -16.66 48.47 14.28
N ILE A 158 -17.46 48.33 15.35
CA ILE A 158 -18.43 47.23 15.51
C ILE A 158 -19.43 47.10 14.36
N VAL A 159 -19.80 48.21 13.72
CA VAL A 159 -20.68 48.24 12.55
C VAL A 159 -20.01 47.51 11.37
N GLN A 160 -18.76 47.86 11.07
CA GLN A 160 -17.98 47.27 10.00
C GLN A 160 -17.59 45.82 10.31
N ASP A 161 -17.26 45.51 11.57
CA ASP A 161 -16.90 44.16 11.99
C ASP A 161 -18.08 43.18 11.83
N ILE A 162 -19.31 43.63 12.12
CA ILE A 162 -20.54 42.86 11.87
C ILE A 162 -20.83 42.74 10.38
N GLU A 163 -20.71 43.82 9.60
CA GLU A 163 -20.89 43.72 8.13
C GLU A 163 -19.89 42.75 7.50
N ASN A 164 -18.61 42.82 7.88
CA ASN A 164 -17.55 41.93 7.41
C ASN A 164 -17.83 40.47 7.81
N MET A 165 -18.26 40.24 9.05
CA MET A 165 -18.65 38.91 9.52
C MET A 165 -19.88 38.38 8.76
N VAL A 166 -20.88 39.21 8.47
CA VAL A 166 -22.03 38.76 7.67
C VAL A 166 -21.60 38.44 6.23
N ARG A 167 -20.81 39.32 5.60
CA ARG A 167 -20.24 39.12 4.25
C ARG A 167 -19.47 37.80 4.14
N SER A 168 -18.63 37.47 5.12
CA SER A 168 -17.84 36.23 5.07
C SER A 168 -18.69 34.95 4.98
N TYR A 169 -19.95 34.98 5.42
CA TYR A 169 -20.90 33.87 5.22
C TYR A 169 -21.70 34.03 3.91
N ILE A 170 -22.21 35.22 3.59
CA ILE A 170 -23.14 35.41 2.46
C ILE A 170 -22.48 35.60 1.10
N GLU A 171 -21.19 35.95 1.01
CA GLU A 171 -20.44 35.99 -0.25
C GLU A 171 -20.22 34.59 -0.83
N LYS A 172 -20.26 33.54 0.01
CA LYS A 172 -20.09 32.15 -0.43
C LYS A 172 -21.23 31.76 -1.41
N PRO A 173 -20.92 31.28 -2.63
CA PRO A 173 -21.93 31.02 -3.68
C PRO A 173 -22.86 29.83 -3.37
N ASN A 174 -22.55 29.05 -2.33
CA ASN A 174 -23.37 27.95 -1.84
C ASN A 174 -24.25 28.33 -0.64
N CYS A 175 -24.16 29.59 -0.17
CA CYS A 175 -24.96 30.11 0.93
C CYS A 175 -26.32 30.62 0.42
N ILE A 176 -27.40 30.08 0.99
CA ILE A 176 -28.77 30.59 0.85
C ILE A 176 -28.94 31.72 1.86
N ILE A 177 -29.45 32.88 1.43
CA ILE A 177 -29.62 34.06 2.28
C ILE A 177 -31.08 34.17 2.71
N LEU A 178 -31.33 34.16 4.02
CA LEU A 178 -32.65 34.40 4.60
C LEU A 178 -32.73 35.84 5.11
N ALA A 179 -33.25 36.74 4.28
CA ALA A 179 -33.32 38.18 4.55
C ALA A 179 -34.60 38.52 5.34
N ILE A 180 -34.46 38.82 6.63
CA ILE A 180 -35.55 39.08 7.57
C ILE A 180 -35.76 40.58 7.77
N SER A 181 -36.91 41.08 7.34
CA SER A 181 -37.32 42.49 7.40
C SER A 181 -38.65 42.67 8.15
N PRO A 182 -38.81 43.71 8.99
CA PRO A 182 -40.09 44.02 9.61
C PRO A 182 -41.02 44.73 8.62
N ALA A 183 -42.31 44.35 8.59
CA ALA A 183 -43.31 44.90 7.68
C ALA A 183 -43.84 46.29 8.08
N ASN A 184 -43.60 46.71 9.33
CA ASN A 184 -43.95 48.03 9.84
C ASN A 184 -42.86 49.10 9.60
N GLN A 185 -41.97 48.85 8.64
CA GLN A 185 -40.92 49.77 8.18
C GLN A 185 -40.83 49.69 6.65
N ASP A 186 -40.41 50.77 6.00
CA ASP A 186 -40.20 50.76 4.54
C ASP A 186 -39.09 49.77 4.16
N LEU A 187 -39.44 48.80 3.31
CA LEU A 187 -38.55 47.76 2.81
C LEU A 187 -37.32 48.34 2.10
N ALA A 188 -37.45 49.51 1.46
CA ALA A 188 -36.32 50.19 0.81
C ALA A 188 -35.20 50.59 1.80
N THR A 189 -35.50 50.68 3.09
CA THR A 189 -34.54 50.99 4.17
C THR A 189 -33.93 49.75 4.84
N SER A 190 -34.29 48.55 4.38
CA SER A 190 -33.87 47.28 4.96
C SER A 190 -32.40 46.96 4.68
N ASP A 191 -31.59 46.97 5.74
CA ASP A 191 -30.17 46.60 5.68
C ASP A 191 -29.98 45.14 5.23
N ALA A 192 -30.95 44.27 5.54
CA ALA A 192 -30.96 42.88 5.11
C ALA A 192 -31.01 42.76 3.58
N ILE A 193 -31.84 43.56 2.93
CA ILE A 193 -32.03 43.54 1.48
C ILE A 193 -30.89 44.28 0.77
N LYS A 194 -30.39 45.38 1.36
CA LYS A 194 -29.19 46.08 0.89
C LYS A 194 -28.00 45.11 0.79
N ILE A 195 -27.60 44.47 1.90
CA ILE A 195 -26.41 43.61 1.92
C ILE A 195 -26.60 42.33 1.09
N SER A 196 -27.82 41.78 1.03
CA SER A 196 -28.11 40.62 0.18
C SER A 196 -27.97 40.97 -1.31
N ARG A 197 -28.43 42.14 -1.74
CA ARG A 197 -28.36 42.57 -3.15
C ARG A 197 -26.94 42.85 -3.62
N GLU A 198 -26.03 43.23 -2.74
CA GLU A 198 -24.61 43.42 -3.06
C GLU A 198 -23.92 42.09 -3.42
N VAL A 199 -24.36 40.96 -2.84
CA VAL A 199 -23.78 39.62 -3.06
C VAL A 199 -24.64 38.67 -3.90
N ASP A 200 -25.92 39.00 -4.11
CA ASP A 200 -26.89 38.28 -4.95
C ASP A 200 -27.77 39.30 -5.72
N PRO A 201 -27.22 40.00 -6.75
CA PRO A 201 -27.94 41.05 -7.47
C PRO A 201 -29.17 40.55 -8.24
N THR A 202 -29.22 39.25 -8.57
CA THR A 202 -30.30 38.59 -9.31
C THR A 202 -31.35 37.94 -8.41
N GLY A 203 -31.14 37.92 -7.09
CA GLY A 203 -32.04 37.29 -6.12
C GLY A 203 -32.18 35.78 -6.31
N GLU A 204 -31.12 35.10 -6.75
CA GLU A 204 -31.08 33.68 -7.10
C GLU A 204 -30.98 32.74 -5.91
N ARG A 205 -30.52 33.24 -4.76
CA ARG A 205 -30.31 32.47 -3.52
C ARG A 205 -30.82 33.20 -2.28
N THR A 206 -31.54 34.31 -2.47
CA THR A 206 -32.11 35.15 -1.40
C THR A 206 -33.61 34.89 -1.24
N LEU A 207 -34.03 34.49 -0.03
CA LEU A 207 -35.43 34.37 0.38
C LEU A 207 -35.80 35.52 1.34
N GLY A 208 -36.88 36.23 1.03
CA GLY A 208 -37.38 37.33 1.84
C GLY A 208 -38.41 36.86 2.87
N VAL A 209 -38.24 37.28 4.13
CA VAL A 209 -39.19 37.04 5.22
C VAL A 209 -39.67 38.36 5.80
N LEU A 210 -40.98 38.56 5.83
CA LEU A 210 -41.62 39.69 6.49
C LEU A 210 -42.11 39.30 7.89
N THR A 211 -41.65 40.02 8.91
CA THR A 211 -42.12 39.88 10.30
C THR A 211 -42.99 41.06 10.72
N LYS A 212 -43.69 40.97 11.86
CA LYS A 212 -44.48 42.08 12.44
C LYS A 212 -45.60 42.62 11.52
N ILE A 213 -46.16 41.77 10.67
CA ILE A 213 -47.28 42.11 9.77
C ILE A 213 -48.54 42.48 10.57
N ASP A 214 -48.66 41.95 11.79
CA ASP A 214 -49.67 42.26 12.80
C ASP A 214 -49.52 43.65 13.44
N LEU A 215 -48.38 44.33 13.25
CA LEU A 215 -48.04 45.64 13.82
C LEU A 215 -47.95 46.75 12.75
N MET A 216 -48.55 46.54 11.58
CA MET A 216 -48.64 47.55 10.53
C MET A 216 -49.69 48.61 10.86
N ASP A 217 -49.56 49.80 10.27
CA ASP A 217 -50.49 50.89 10.48
C ASP A 217 -51.86 50.58 9.86
N LYS A 218 -52.94 50.92 10.58
CA LYS A 218 -54.31 50.61 10.16
C LYS A 218 -54.63 51.27 8.82
N GLY A 219 -55.00 50.45 7.83
CA GLY A 219 -55.23 50.90 6.45
C GLY A 219 -54.02 50.70 5.53
N THR A 220 -52.94 50.09 6.01
CA THR A 220 -51.84 49.60 5.18
C THR A 220 -51.77 48.07 5.22
N ASP A 221 -51.25 47.47 4.15
CA ASP A 221 -51.02 46.03 4.04
C ASP A 221 -49.67 45.74 3.35
N ALA A 222 -49.31 44.45 3.30
CA ALA A 222 -48.04 43.98 2.74
C ALA A 222 -48.22 43.08 1.50
N VAL A 223 -49.41 43.04 0.91
CA VAL A 223 -49.78 42.10 -0.17
C VAL A 223 -48.86 42.29 -1.38
N ASP A 224 -48.57 43.52 -1.79
CA ASP A 224 -47.69 43.78 -2.93
C ASP A 224 -46.22 43.36 -2.69
N ILE A 225 -45.76 43.30 -1.43
CA ILE A 225 -44.44 42.73 -1.10
C ILE A 225 -44.54 41.20 -1.09
N LEU A 226 -45.55 40.63 -0.42
CA LEU A 226 -45.75 39.18 -0.31
C LEU A 226 -45.97 38.49 -1.67
N GLU A 227 -46.59 39.19 -2.63
CA GLU A 227 -46.76 38.75 -4.02
C GLU A 227 -45.55 39.03 -4.91
N GLY A 228 -44.51 39.72 -4.39
CA GLY A 228 -43.28 40.02 -5.12
C GLY A 228 -43.42 41.11 -6.20
N LYS A 229 -44.48 41.93 -6.14
CA LYS A 229 -44.70 43.07 -7.05
C LYS A 229 -43.84 44.28 -6.68
N SER A 230 -43.78 44.61 -5.39
CA SER A 230 -43.01 45.74 -4.86
C SER A 230 -41.51 45.47 -4.89
N TYR A 231 -41.08 44.27 -4.46
CA TYR A 231 -39.69 43.82 -4.55
C TYR A 231 -39.62 42.36 -5.03
N ARG A 232 -39.11 42.17 -6.25
CA ARG A 232 -39.12 40.86 -6.92
C ARG A 232 -37.84 40.05 -6.62
N LEU A 233 -37.98 39.00 -5.83
CA LEU A 233 -37.00 37.92 -5.67
C LEU A 233 -37.36 36.73 -6.60
N LYS A 234 -36.44 35.78 -6.82
CA LYS A 234 -36.79 34.52 -7.51
C LYS A 234 -37.58 33.56 -6.62
N PHE A 235 -37.44 33.67 -5.30
CA PHE A 235 -38.27 32.96 -4.32
C PHE A 235 -39.42 33.86 -3.84
N PRO A 236 -40.58 33.27 -3.50
CA PRO A 236 -41.69 34.03 -2.93
C PRO A 236 -41.33 34.57 -1.54
N TRP A 237 -41.86 35.75 -1.21
CA TRP A 237 -41.81 36.29 0.14
C TRP A 237 -42.71 35.50 1.08
N VAL A 238 -42.27 35.30 2.32
CA VAL A 238 -43.06 34.62 3.37
C VAL A 238 -43.30 35.55 4.55
N GLY A 239 -44.56 35.78 4.88
CA GLY A 239 -44.98 36.50 6.07
C GLY A 239 -45.02 35.61 7.30
N VAL A 240 -44.53 36.10 8.43
CA VAL A 240 -44.47 35.39 9.72
C VAL A 240 -44.98 36.31 10.83
N VAL A 241 -45.93 35.80 11.63
CA VAL A 241 -46.47 36.50 12.81
C VAL A 241 -45.92 35.83 14.06
N ASN A 242 -45.06 36.54 14.77
CA ASN A 242 -44.38 36.06 15.97
C ASN A 242 -45.12 36.49 17.25
N ARG A 243 -44.79 35.86 18.38
CA ARG A 243 -45.25 36.30 19.71
C ARG A 243 -44.81 37.75 19.98
N SER A 244 -45.74 38.58 20.49
CA SER A 244 -45.41 39.92 20.98
C SER A 244 -44.60 39.86 22.28
N GLN A 245 -43.98 40.98 22.68
CA GLN A 245 -43.30 41.04 23.98
C GLN A 245 -44.24 40.74 25.16
N ALA A 246 -45.52 41.08 25.04
CA ALA A 246 -46.53 40.75 26.04
C ALA A 246 -46.84 39.25 26.10
N ASP A 247 -46.82 38.55 24.96
CA ASP A 247 -46.97 37.08 24.90
C ASP A 247 -45.76 36.36 25.49
N ILE A 248 -44.55 36.86 25.21
CA ILE A 248 -43.29 36.34 25.77
C ILE A 248 -43.29 36.50 27.29
N ASN A 249 -43.63 37.68 27.81
CA ASN A 249 -43.71 37.94 29.24
C ASN A 249 -44.80 37.10 29.94
N LYS A 250 -45.82 36.65 29.21
CA LYS A 250 -46.88 35.75 29.69
C LYS A 250 -46.55 34.26 29.50
N ASN A 251 -45.35 33.93 29.00
CA ASN A 251 -44.92 32.58 28.65
C ASN A 251 -45.94 31.83 27.75
N VAL A 252 -46.52 32.51 26.77
CA VAL A 252 -47.47 31.87 25.84
C VAL A 252 -46.75 30.81 25.03
N ASP A 253 -47.29 29.59 25.08
CA ASP A 253 -46.74 28.42 24.40
C ASP A 253 -46.65 28.61 22.87
N MET A 254 -45.65 27.96 22.26
CA MET A 254 -45.36 28.11 20.84
C MET A 254 -46.39 27.41 19.94
N ILE A 255 -47.04 26.35 20.41
CA ILE A 255 -48.13 25.70 19.64
C ILE A 255 -49.32 26.66 19.57
N ALA A 256 -49.65 27.33 20.68
CA ALA A 256 -50.66 28.39 20.70
C ALA A 256 -50.27 29.62 19.84
N ALA A 257 -48.98 29.96 19.75
CA ALA A 257 -48.49 31.00 18.85
C ALA A 257 -48.66 30.63 17.36
N ARG A 258 -48.20 29.44 16.94
CA ARG A 258 -48.39 28.95 15.57
C ARG A 258 -49.87 28.83 15.18
N ARG A 259 -50.74 28.46 16.12
CA ARG A 259 -52.19 28.45 15.88
C ARG A 259 -52.73 29.86 15.61
N ARG A 260 -52.36 30.85 16.43
CA ARG A 260 -52.74 32.26 16.22
C ARG A 260 -52.18 32.85 14.92
N GLU A 261 -50.96 32.48 14.53
CA GLU A 261 -50.39 32.86 13.22
C GLU A 261 -51.25 32.33 12.06
N ARG A 262 -51.65 31.05 12.12
CA ARG A 262 -52.51 30.43 11.11
C ARG A 262 -53.92 31.04 11.11
N GLU A 263 -54.48 31.30 12.29
CA GLU A 263 -55.75 32.00 12.46
C GLU A 263 -55.68 33.39 11.80
N TYR A 264 -54.68 34.21 12.13
CA TYR A 264 -54.47 35.56 11.56
C TYR A 264 -54.49 35.57 10.04
N PHE A 265 -53.65 34.77 9.38
CA PHE A 265 -53.61 34.73 7.92
C PHE A 265 -54.93 34.21 7.30
N SER A 266 -55.72 33.39 8.02
CA SER A 266 -57.02 32.89 7.55
C SER A 266 -58.19 33.85 7.79
N SER A 267 -58.11 34.68 8.83
CA SER A 267 -59.15 35.62 9.26
C SER A 267 -59.03 37.00 8.63
N THR A 268 -57.80 37.48 8.40
CA THR A 268 -57.53 38.81 7.85
C THR A 268 -57.87 38.85 6.35
N PRO A 269 -58.83 39.69 5.90
CA PRO A 269 -59.32 39.68 4.52
C PRO A 269 -58.23 39.83 3.46
N GLU A 270 -57.25 40.70 3.71
CA GLU A 270 -56.18 41.11 2.80
C GLU A 270 -55.18 39.98 2.53
N TYR A 271 -54.99 39.06 3.48
CA TYR A 271 -54.01 37.97 3.38
C TYR A 271 -54.63 36.58 3.17
N ARG A 272 -55.97 36.46 3.18
CA ARG A 272 -56.69 35.18 3.14
C ARG A 272 -56.34 34.31 1.93
N HIS A 273 -56.13 34.89 0.75
CA HIS A 273 -55.72 34.14 -0.45
C HIS A 273 -54.28 33.62 -0.37
N LEU A 274 -53.42 34.31 0.39
CA LEU A 274 -52.01 33.97 0.60
C LEU A 274 -51.80 32.97 1.73
N ALA A 275 -52.76 32.76 2.63
CA ALA A 275 -52.63 32.00 3.87
C ALA A 275 -51.92 30.63 3.74
N HIS A 276 -52.12 29.92 2.63
CA HIS A 276 -51.49 28.61 2.37
C HIS A 276 -49.96 28.67 2.11
N ARG A 277 -49.40 29.87 1.88
CA ARG A 277 -47.97 30.16 1.64
C ARG A 277 -47.32 30.99 2.76
N MET A 278 -48.05 31.24 3.84
CA MET A 278 -47.61 32.10 4.94
C MET A 278 -47.38 31.29 6.23
N GLY A 279 -46.65 31.89 7.15
CA GLY A 279 -46.39 31.36 8.48
C GLY A 279 -45.08 30.56 8.63
N SER A 280 -44.64 30.46 9.87
CA SER A 280 -43.40 29.82 10.30
C SER A 280 -43.26 28.35 9.86
N GLU A 281 -44.35 27.57 9.90
CA GLU A 281 -44.35 26.16 9.45
C GLU A 281 -44.19 26.02 7.93
N HIS A 282 -44.75 26.95 7.15
CA HIS A 282 -44.58 26.97 5.69
C HIS A 282 -43.14 27.34 5.34
N LEU A 283 -42.60 28.36 6.01
CA LEU A 283 -41.20 28.79 5.88
C LEU A 283 -40.22 27.64 6.14
N ALA A 284 -40.37 26.92 7.25
CA ALA A 284 -39.50 25.79 7.61
C ALA A 284 -39.48 24.70 6.52
N LYS A 285 -40.67 24.31 6.01
CA LYS A 285 -40.81 23.32 4.93
C LYS A 285 -40.23 23.80 3.61
N MET A 286 -40.40 25.08 3.28
CA MET A 286 -39.82 25.69 2.07
C MET A 286 -38.28 25.69 2.13
N LEU A 287 -37.70 26.11 3.26
CA LEU A 287 -36.25 26.16 3.46
C LEU A 287 -35.62 24.76 3.40
N SER A 288 -36.22 23.76 4.05
CA SER A 288 -35.73 22.38 4.02
C SER A 288 -35.74 21.80 2.60
N LYS A 289 -36.85 21.96 1.85
CA LYS A 289 -36.95 21.51 0.46
C LYS A 289 -35.96 22.23 -0.47
N HIS A 290 -35.76 23.54 -0.28
CA HIS A 290 -34.82 24.30 -1.08
C HIS A 290 -33.37 23.90 -0.80
N LEU A 291 -32.99 23.78 0.48
CA LEU A 291 -31.68 23.28 0.90
C LEU A 291 -31.39 21.88 0.34
N GLU A 292 -32.33 20.94 0.40
CA GLU A 292 -32.18 19.60 -0.20
C GLU A 292 -31.90 19.68 -1.71
N THR A 293 -32.54 20.63 -2.42
CA THR A 293 -32.37 20.83 -3.86
C THR A 293 -30.97 21.36 -4.19
N VAL A 294 -30.46 22.31 -3.39
CA VAL A 294 -29.10 22.85 -3.52
C VAL A 294 -28.04 21.81 -3.16
N ILE A 295 -28.27 20.99 -2.14
CA ILE A 295 -27.37 19.88 -1.78
C ILE A 295 -27.26 18.88 -2.94
N LYS A 296 -28.40 18.44 -3.53
CA LYS A 296 -28.40 17.50 -4.66
C LYS A 296 -27.62 18.00 -5.86
N SER A 297 -27.74 19.29 -6.21
CA SER A 297 -27.04 19.86 -7.38
C SER A 297 -25.55 20.10 -7.14
N ARG A 298 -25.10 20.16 -5.88
CA ARG A 298 -23.69 20.40 -5.51
C ARG A 298 -22.88 19.15 -5.16
N ILE A 299 -23.52 18.04 -4.75
CA ILE A 299 -22.82 16.78 -4.39
C ILE A 299 -21.74 16.34 -5.40
N PRO A 300 -21.99 16.31 -6.72
CA PRO A 300 -20.96 15.90 -7.69
C PRO A 300 -19.71 16.79 -7.68
N GLY A 301 -19.89 18.10 -7.43
CA GLY A 301 -18.78 19.04 -7.29
C GLY A 301 -18.00 18.85 -5.99
N ILE A 302 -18.70 18.55 -4.89
CA ILE A 302 -18.09 18.26 -3.57
C ILE A 302 -17.31 16.95 -3.63
N GLN A 303 -17.85 15.90 -4.26
CA GLN A 303 -17.18 14.61 -4.45
C GLN A 303 -15.91 14.77 -5.32
N SER A 304 -15.98 15.56 -6.39
CA SER A 304 -14.82 15.89 -7.23
C SER A 304 -13.73 16.64 -6.45
N LEU A 305 -14.10 17.63 -5.63
CA LEU A 305 -13.16 18.34 -4.75
C LEU A 305 -12.50 17.40 -3.74
N ILE A 306 -13.28 16.53 -3.08
CA ILE A 306 -12.76 15.57 -2.11
C ILE A 306 -11.77 14.60 -2.76
N ASN A 307 -12.14 13.99 -3.88
CA ASN A 307 -11.28 13.05 -4.61
C ASN A 307 -9.97 13.71 -5.06
N LYS A 308 -10.04 14.96 -5.54
CA LYS A 308 -8.86 15.73 -5.93
C LYS A 308 -7.95 16.01 -4.72
N THR A 309 -8.49 16.50 -3.62
CA THR A 309 -7.69 16.83 -2.43
C THR A 309 -7.13 15.58 -1.74
N ILE A 310 -7.82 14.43 -1.78
CA ILE A 310 -7.26 13.13 -1.36
C ILE A 310 -5.98 12.82 -2.14
N ALA A 311 -6.02 12.88 -3.48
CA ALA A 311 -4.86 12.60 -4.33
C ALA A 311 -3.69 13.57 -4.10
N GLU A 312 -3.97 14.86 -3.87
CA GLU A 312 -2.97 15.87 -3.51
C GLU A 312 -2.32 15.56 -2.16
N LEU A 313 -3.11 15.24 -1.12
CA LEU A 313 -2.62 14.88 0.22
C LEU A 313 -1.82 13.56 0.23
N GLU A 314 -2.27 12.55 -0.52
CA GLU A 314 -1.57 11.26 -0.65
C GLU A 314 -0.23 11.42 -1.36
N THR A 315 -0.15 12.29 -2.38
CA THR A 315 1.10 12.60 -3.07
C THR A 315 2.07 13.36 -2.17
N GLU A 316 1.58 14.31 -1.36
CA GLU A 316 2.43 15.02 -0.39
C GLU A 316 2.93 14.10 0.73
N LEU A 317 2.06 13.24 1.28
CA LEU A 317 2.44 12.24 2.29
C LEU A 317 3.46 11.23 1.75
N SER A 318 3.27 10.76 0.50
CA SER A 318 4.25 9.89 -0.18
C SER A 318 5.62 10.57 -0.28
N ARG A 319 5.67 11.87 -0.63
CA ARG A 319 6.92 12.64 -0.70
C ARG A 319 7.59 12.88 0.66
N LEU A 320 6.82 12.88 1.75
CA LEU A 320 7.35 12.97 3.11
C LEU A 320 7.76 11.60 3.69
N GLY A 321 7.46 10.49 3.00
CA GLY A 321 7.77 9.14 3.45
C GLY A 321 6.81 8.60 4.52
N LYS A 322 6.88 7.28 4.76
CA LYS A 322 6.02 6.55 5.70
C LYS A 322 6.25 7.00 7.15
N PRO A 323 5.22 6.97 8.02
CA PRO A 323 5.43 7.14 9.46
C PRO A 323 6.22 5.96 10.03
N ILE A 324 7.15 6.25 10.94
CA ILE A 324 7.94 5.23 11.65
C ILE A 324 7.05 4.55 12.70
N ALA A 325 7.12 3.23 12.78
CA ALA A 325 6.41 2.45 13.80
C ALA A 325 6.84 2.85 15.23
N ALA A 326 5.94 2.76 16.21
CA ALA A 326 6.22 3.18 17.58
C ALA A 326 7.14 2.18 18.33
N ASP A 327 6.92 0.89 18.10
CA ASP A 327 7.56 -0.24 18.74
C ASP A 327 9.01 -0.47 18.22
N ALA A 328 9.73 -1.38 18.87
CA ALA A 328 11.12 -1.68 18.51
C ALA A 328 11.24 -2.53 17.23
N GLY A 329 10.30 -3.43 16.98
CA GLY A 329 10.32 -4.36 15.84
C GLY A 329 10.11 -3.63 14.52
N GLY A 330 9.09 -2.77 14.45
CA GLY A 330 8.84 -1.93 13.28
C GLY A 330 9.97 -0.93 12.99
N LYS A 331 10.62 -0.37 14.03
CA LYS A 331 11.82 0.47 13.85
C LYS A 331 13.00 -0.32 13.29
N LEU A 332 13.26 -1.52 13.80
CA LEU A 332 14.27 -2.42 13.27
C LEU A 332 13.96 -2.80 11.81
N TYR A 333 12.70 -3.12 11.50
CA TYR A 333 12.24 -3.40 10.14
C TYR A 333 12.51 -2.22 9.20
N THR A 334 12.14 -0.99 9.56
CA THR A 334 12.41 0.21 8.73
C THR A 334 13.91 0.41 8.50
N ILE A 335 14.74 0.22 9.52
CA ILE A 335 16.20 0.29 9.36
C ILE A 335 16.69 -0.79 8.37
N MET A 336 16.22 -2.02 8.49
CA MET A 336 16.59 -3.12 7.60
C MET A 336 16.09 -2.92 6.16
N GLU A 337 14.89 -2.37 5.96
CA GLU A 337 14.33 -2.00 4.64
C GLU A 337 15.26 -1.00 3.94
N ILE A 338 15.68 0.06 4.65
CA ILE A 338 16.61 1.08 4.13
C ILE A 338 18.00 0.49 3.82
N CYS A 339 18.51 -0.40 4.67
CA CYS A 339 19.80 -1.07 4.44
C CYS A 339 19.76 -1.99 3.21
N ARG A 340 18.65 -2.71 2.97
CA ARG A 340 18.46 -3.53 1.77
C ARG A 340 18.43 -2.70 0.48
N LEU A 341 17.80 -1.53 0.50
CA LEU A 341 17.81 -0.59 -0.63
C LEU A 341 19.23 -0.09 -0.95
N PHE A 342 20.02 0.21 0.08
CA PHE A 342 21.44 0.53 -0.08
C PHE A 342 22.26 -0.67 -0.62
N ASP A 343 22.10 -1.87 -0.07
CA ASP A 343 22.78 -3.09 -0.53
C ASP A 343 22.43 -3.39 -2.01
N GLN A 344 21.17 -3.17 -2.42
CA GLN A 344 20.75 -3.29 -3.81
C GLN A 344 21.46 -2.25 -4.71
N ASN A 345 21.44 -0.97 -4.34
CA ASN A 345 22.11 0.10 -5.10
C ASN A 345 23.62 -0.17 -5.24
N PHE A 346 24.28 -0.70 -4.20
CA PHE A 346 25.69 -1.09 -4.23
C PHE A 346 25.94 -2.30 -5.14
N ARG A 347 25.08 -3.32 -5.10
CA ARG A 347 25.13 -4.49 -6.02
C ARG A 347 24.95 -4.08 -7.48
N GLU A 348 24.03 -3.16 -7.78
CA GLU A 348 23.81 -2.63 -9.13
C GLU A 348 25.03 -1.87 -9.68
N HIS A 349 25.76 -1.12 -8.84
CA HIS A 349 27.04 -0.52 -9.22
C HIS A 349 28.14 -1.55 -9.48
N LEU A 350 28.19 -2.64 -8.69
CA LEU A 350 29.18 -3.72 -8.83
C LEU A 350 28.95 -4.55 -10.10
N ASP A 351 27.70 -4.90 -10.38
CA ASP A 351 27.31 -5.74 -11.52
C ASP A 351 27.29 -4.97 -12.86
N GLY A 352 27.56 -3.66 -12.85
CA GLY A 352 27.62 -2.83 -14.05
C GLY A 352 26.26 -2.36 -14.59
N VAL A 353 25.15 -2.63 -13.87
CA VAL A 353 23.84 -2.02 -14.13
C VAL A 353 23.92 -0.50 -13.96
N ARG A 354 24.73 -0.05 -12.99
CA ARG A 354 25.13 1.35 -12.79
C ARG A 354 26.65 1.48 -12.90
N THR A 355 27.14 2.68 -13.24
CA THR A 355 28.57 2.90 -13.54
C THR A 355 29.48 2.84 -12.31
N GLY A 356 30.61 2.15 -12.43
CA GLY A 356 31.72 2.17 -11.47
C GLY A 356 32.37 0.81 -11.23
N GLY A 357 31.63 -0.30 -11.25
CA GLY A 357 32.20 -1.66 -11.13
C GLY A 357 33.13 -2.02 -12.30
N ASP A 358 32.87 -1.44 -13.48
CA ASP A 358 33.70 -1.54 -14.69
C ASP A 358 35.18 -1.15 -14.44
N LYS A 359 35.43 -0.21 -13.51
CA LYS A 359 36.78 0.23 -13.14
C LYS A 359 37.65 -0.90 -12.58
N VAL A 360 37.05 -1.94 -12.00
CA VAL A 360 37.77 -3.10 -11.44
C VAL A 360 38.49 -3.88 -12.55
N TYR A 361 37.86 -4.05 -13.72
CA TYR A 361 38.51 -4.68 -14.88
C TYR A 361 39.74 -3.89 -15.35
N ASN A 362 39.69 -2.55 -15.32
CA ASN A 362 40.84 -1.72 -15.65
C ASN A 362 42.05 -1.95 -14.73
N VAL A 363 41.84 -2.29 -13.45
CA VAL A 363 42.93 -2.68 -12.54
C VAL A 363 43.60 -3.98 -13.01
N PHE A 364 42.80 -4.98 -13.39
CA PHE A 364 43.30 -6.33 -13.73
C PHE A 364 43.83 -6.46 -15.16
N ASP A 365 43.21 -5.79 -16.14
CA ASP A 365 43.55 -5.94 -17.56
C ASP A 365 44.65 -4.97 -18.00
N ASN A 366 44.72 -3.78 -17.38
CA ASN A 366 45.66 -2.72 -17.75
C ASN A 366 46.70 -2.42 -16.66
N GLN A 367 46.29 -2.12 -15.42
CA GLN A 367 47.22 -1.62 -14.39
C GLN A 367 48.18 -2.70 -13.89
N LEU A 368 47.68 -3.85 -13.44
CA LEU A 368 48.51 -4.97 -12.96
C LEU A 368 49.47 -5.47 -14.06
N PRO A 369 49.05 -5.69 -15.32
CA PRO A 369 49.95 -6.12 -16.38
C PRO A 369 51.00 -5.06 -16.78
N ALA A 370 50.66 -3.78 -16.70
CA ALA A 370 51.63 -2.70 -16.88
C ALA A 370 52.63 -2.62 -15.72
N ALA A 371 52.20 -2.86 -14.48
CA ALA A 371 53.07 -2.92 -13.31
C ALA A 371 54.04 -4.10 -13.37
N LEU A 372 53.57 -5.30 -13.73
CA LEU A 372 54.40 -6.49 -13.95
C LEU A 372 55.45 -6.26 -15.05
N LYS A 373 55.07 -5.63 -16.18
CA LYS A 373 56.00 -5.28 -17.28
C LYS A 373 57.05 -4.23 -16.92
N ARG A 374 56.83 -3.44 -15.86
CA ARG A 374 57.79 -2.42 -15.38
C ARG A 374 58.85 -3.01 -14.43
N LEU A 375 58.71 -4.26 -13.99
CA LEU A 375 59.70 -4.93 -13.16
C LEU A 375 60.98 -5.15 -13.97
N GLN A 376 62.10 -4.57 -13.51
CA GLN A 376 63.41 -4.68 -14.16
C GLN A 376 64.08 -6.02 -13.80
N PHE A 377 63.54 -7.14 -14.28
CA PHE A 377 64.10 -8.47 -14.02
C PHE A 377 65.57 -8.59 -14.48
N ASP A 378 65.94 -7.95 -15.59
CA ASP A 378 67.32 -7.92 -16.11
C ASP A 378 68.33 -7.30 -15.13
N ARG A 379 67.87 -6.42 -14.22
CA ARG A 379 68.72 -5.83 -13.17
C ARG A 379 69.00 -6.81 -12.04
N GLN A 380 68.04 -7.68 -11.71
CA GLN A 380 68.23 -8.78 -10.75
C GLN A 380 69.05 -9.92 -11.38
N LEU A 381 68.86 -10.16 -12.67
CA LEU A 381 69.58 -11.16 -13.46
C LEU A 381 70.83 -10.56 -14.15
N SER A 382 71.49 -9.61 -13.49
CA SER A 382 72.76 -9.06 -13.99
C SER A 382 73.86 -10.11 -13.95
N MET A 383 74.82 -10.03 -14.89
CA MET A 383 75.93 -10.99 -14.97
C MET A 383 76.75 -11.07 -13.67
N GLU A 384 76.88 -9.96 -12.95
CA GLU A 384 77.54 -9.88 -11.65
C GLU A 384 76.76 -10.64 -10.57
N ASN A 385 75.44 -10.44 -10.48
CA ASN A 385 74.61 -11.12 -9.49
C ASN A 385 74.45 -12.62 -9.78
N ILE A 386 74.30 -13.01 -11.06
CA ILE A 386 74.27 -14.42 -11.47
C ILE A 386 75.60 -15.09 -11.11
N ARG A 387 76.75 -14.49 -11.47
CA ARG A 387 78.07 -15.02 -11.12
C ARG A 387 78.21 -15.22 -9.61
N LYS A 388 77.85 -14.20 -8.83
CA LYS A 388 77.89 -14.25 -7.36
C LYS A 388 77.05 -15.41 -6.81
N LEU A 389 75.75 -15.45 -7.13
CA LEU A 389 74.81 -16.41 -6.53
C LEU A 389 75.04 -17.86 -6.99
N ILE A 390 75.55 -18.07 -8.22
CA ILE A 390 75.91 -19.41 -8.71
C ILE A 390 77.20 -19.89 -8.03
N THR A 391 78.25 -19.08 -7.96
CA THR A 391 79.52 -19.46 -7.30
C THR A 391 79.36 -19.66 -5.79
N GLU A 392 78.55 -18.81 -5.12
CA GLU A 392 78.19 -19.00 -3.70
C GLU A 392 77.40 -20.30 -3.44
N ALA A 393 76.68 -20.82 -4.44
CA ALA A 393 75.86 -22.03 -4.33
C ALA A 393 76.61 -23.33 -4.65
N ASP A 394 77.68 -23.28 -5.47
CA ASP A 394 78.53 -24.45 -5.77
C ASP A 394 79.59 -24.71 -4.68
N GLY A 395 80.03 -23.65 -4.00
CA GLY A 395 80.95 -23.73 -2.85
C GLY A 395 82.41 -24.02 -3.25
N TYR A 396 83.18 -24.59 -2.32
CA TYR A 396 84.64 -24.78 -2.47
C TYR A 396 85.02 -25.96 -3.38
N GLN A 397 84.12 -26.92 -3.61
CA GLN A 397 84.38 -28.15 -4.35
C GLN A 397 83.36 -28.28 -5.50
N PRO A 398 83.72 -27.93 -6.75
CA PRO A 398 82.76 -27.82 -7.85
C PRO A 398 82.08 -29.15 -8.19
N HIS A 399 80.75 -29.18 -8.18
CA HIS A 399 80.01 -30.40 -8.49
C HIS A 399 79.99 -30.67 -10.01
N LEU A 400 79.71 -31.91 -10.42
CA LEU A 400 79.61 -32.27 -11.85
C LEU A 400 78.32 -31.75 -12.53
N ILE A 401 77.36 -31.26 -11.74
CA ILE A 401 76.04 -30.78 -12.14
C ILE A 401 75.88 -29.34 -11.62
N ALA A 402 75.17 -28.49 -12.37
CA ALA A 402 74.94 -27.09 -12.00
C ALA A 402 74.28 -26.95 -10.60
N PRO A 403 74.64 -25.95 -9.78
CA PRO A 403 74.15 -25.84 -8.42
C PRO A 403 72.67 -25.43 -8.38
N GLU A 404 71.81 -26.40 -8.12
CA GLU A 404 70.35 -26.23 -7.98
C GLU A 404 69.98 -25.07 -7.05
N GLN A 405 70.70 -24.94 -5.93
CA GLN A 405 70.47 -23.91 -4.92
C GLN A 405 70.70 -22.48 -5.46
N GLY A 406 71.56 -22.32 -6.47
CA GLY A 406 71.81 -21.05 -7.14
C GLY A 406 70.64 -20.63 -8.04
N TYR A 407 70.07 -21.57 -8.80
CA TYR A 407 68.83 -21.35 -9.56
C TYR A 407 67.66 -20.99 -8.64
N ARG A 408 67.49 -21.72 -7.53
CA ARG A 408 66.46 -21.45 -6.51
C ARG A 408 66.56 -20.00 -6.01
N ARG A 409 67.75 -19.57 -5.55
CA ARG A 409 67.97 -18.19 -5.06
C ARG A 409 67.73 -17.11 -6.13
N LEU A 410 68.17 -17.33 -7.37
CA LEU A 410 67.96 -16.39 -8.48
C LEU A 410 66.47 -16.22 -8.83
N ILE A 411 65.71 -17.31 -8.84
CA ILE A 411 64.27 -17.27 -9.10
C ILE A 411 63.54 -16.58 -7.94
N GLU A 412 63.82 -16.98 -6.70
CA GLU A 412 63.25 -16.40 -5.47
C GLU A 412 63.49 -14.87 -5.40
N SER A 413 64.74 -14.41 -5.59
CA SER A 413 65.08 -12.98 -5.56
C SER A 413 64.38 -12.16 -6.64
N THR A 414 63.99 -12.80 -7.75
CA THR A 414 63.30 -12.15 -8.86
C THR A 414 61.78 -12.14 -8.63
N LEU A 415 61.18 -13.26 -8.22
CA LEU A 415 59.74 -13.39 -7.99
C LEU A 415 59.24 -12.57 -6.80
N VAL A 416 60.03 -12.41 -5.74
CA VAL A 416 59.69 -11.55 -4.58
C VAL A 416 59.32 -10.11 -5.00
N THR A 417 59.87 -9.60 -6.11
CA THR A 417 59.53 -8.26 -6.62
C THR A 417 58.08 -8.11 -7.08
N ILE A 418 57.37 -9.21 -7.36
CA ILE A 418 55.96 -9.24 -7.77
C ILE A 418 55.01 -8.88 -6.63
N ARG A 419 55.45 -9.01 -5.36
CA ARG A 419 54.65 -8.66 -4.18
C ARG A 419 54.12 -7.21 -4.22
N GLY A 420 54.95 -6.27 -4.68
CA GLY A 420 54.57 -4.85 -4.79
C GLY A 420 53.41 -4.61 -5.77
N PRO A 421 53.51 -5.02 -7.04
CA PRO A 421 52.39 -4.98 -7.98
C PRO A 421 51.12 -5.73 -7.53
N ALA A 422 51.27 -6.85 -6.82
CA ALA A 422 50.14 -7.61 -6.29
C ALA A 422 49.39 -6.85 -5.18
N GLU A 423 50.15 -6.24 -4.25
CA GLU A 423 49.61 -5.38 -3.18
C GLU A 423 48.95 -4.11 -3.74
N ALA A 424 49.56 -3.47 -4.75
CA ALA A 424 48.98 -2.31 -5.41
C ALA A 424 47.65 -2.62 -6.10
N ALA A 425 47.49 -3.82 -6.68
CA ALA A 425 46.22 -4.26 -7.28
C ALA A 425 45.12 -4.47 -6.22
N VAL A 426 45.46 -5.05 -5.06
CA VAL A 426 44.57 -5.19 -3.90
C VAL A 426 44.06 -3.83 -3.43
N ASP A 427 44.96 -2.86 -3.25
CA ASP A 427 44.64 -1.53 -2.72
C ASP A 427 43.87 -0.65 -3.73
N ALA A 428 44.15 -0.81 -5.03
CA ALA A 428 43.40 -0.14 -6.09
C ALA A 428 41.94 -0.66 -6.17
N THR A 429 41.72 -1.97 -6.03
CA THR A 429 40.36 -2.54 -5.99
C THR A 429 39.58 -2.06 -4.76
N HIS A 430 40.20 -2.09 -3.58
CA HIS A 430 39.59 -1.58 -2.33
C HIS A 430 39.14 -0.11 -2.44
N SER A 431 39.98 0.73 -3.05
CA SER A 431 39.66 2.15 -3.29
C SER A 431 38.42 2.32 -4.17
N ILE A 432 38.27 1.49 -5.22
CA ILE A 432 37.07 1.49 -6.08
C ILE A 432 35.82 1.04 -5.29
N LEU A 433 35.94 0.02 -4.43
CA LEU A 433 34.82 -0.45 -3.62
C LEU A 433 34.32 0.64 -2.64
N LYS A 434 35.21 1.43 -2.06
CA LYS A 434 34.85 2.60 -1.23
C LYS A 434 34.11 3.68 -2.03
N ASP A 435 34.60 4.02 -3.22
CA ASP A 435 33.91 4.96 -4.12
C ASP A 435 32.47 4.49 -4.41
N LEU A 436 32.27 3.18 -4.62
CA LEU A 436 30.95 2.61 -4.88
C LEU A 436 30.02 2.68 -3.67
N VAL A 437 30.52 2.45 -2.45
CA VAL A 437 29.74 2.66 -1.21
C VAL A 437 29.25 4.11 -1.13
N HIS A 438 30.13 5.09 -1.33
CA HIS A 438 29.76 6.51 -1.26
C HIS A 438 28.73 6.92 -2.34
N LYS A 439 28.79 6.34 -3.55
CA LYS A 439 27.76 6.53 -4.57
C LYS A 439 26.42 5.91 -4.15
N ALA A 440 26.40 4.64 -3.76
CA ALA A 440 25.17 3.95 -3.35
C ALA A 440 24.46 4.67 -2.18
N MET A 441 25.22 5.16 -1.19
CA MET A 441 24.69 5.99 -0.09
C MET A 441 24.08 7.32 -0.56
N SER A 442 24.57 7.88 -1.68
CA SER A 442 24.11 9.15 -2.23
C SER A 442 22.93 8.98 -3.20
N GLU A 443 22.78 7.79 -3.78
CA GLU A 443 21.66 7.41 -4.65
C GLU A 443 20.48 6.79 -3.87
N THR A 444 20.66 6.39 -2.61
CA THR A 444 19.58 5.92 -1.72
C THR A 444 18.87 7.11 -1.06
N PRO A 445 17.61 7.45 -1.41
CA PRO A 445 16.94 8.66 -0.91
C PRO A 445 16.56 8.57 0.57
N GLU A 446 16.22 7.40 1.09
CA GLU A 446 15.83 7.19 2.50
C GLU A 446 17.01 7.47 3.45
N LEU A 447 18.24 7.15 3.05
CA LEU A 447 19.45 7.53 3.80
C LEU A 447 19.67 9.06 3.85
N LYS A 448 19.03 9.86 2.98
CA LYS A 448 19.05 11.32 3.10
C LYS A 448 18.07 11.83 4.16
N GLN A 449 16.98 11.10 4.39
CA GLN A 449 15.97 11.40 5.40
C GLN A 449 16.47 11.10 6.84
N TYR A 450 17.38 10.13 6.99
CA TYR A 450 17.92 9.70 8.29
C TYR A 450 19.45 9.87 8.36
N PRO A 451 19.96 11.09 8.68
CA PRO A 451 21.39 11.37 8.70
C PRO A 451 22.20 10.50 9.67
N ALA A 452 21.63 10.14 10.83
CA ALA A 452 22.28 9.29 11.82
C ALA A 452 22.48 7.86 11.27
N LEU A 453 21.42 7.23 10.76
CA LEU A 453 21.50 5.92 10.10
C LEU A 453 22.50 5.92 8.93
N ARG A 454 22.54 7.00 8.13
CA ARG A 454 23.50 7.14 7.02
C ARG A 454 24.95 7.08 7.47
N VAL A 455 25.30 7.72 8.59
CA VAL A 455 26.68 7.67 9.11
C VAL A 455 27.04 6.24 9.54
N GLU A 456 26.17 5.59 10.31
CA GLU A 456 26.42 4.23 10.82
C GLU A 456 26.53 3.18 9.70
N VAL A 457 25.60 3.19 8.72
CA VAL A 457 25.66 2.30 7.54
C VAL A 457 26.94 2.51 6.74
N GLY A 458 27.35 3.77 6.53
CA GLY A 458 28.58 4.10 5.81
C GLY A 458 29.84 3.62 6.53
N ASN A 459 29.90 3.83 7.85
CA ASN A 459 31.02 3.36 8.68
C ASN A 459 31.14 1.83 8.64
N ALA A 460 30.03 1.12 8.85
CA ALA A 460 30.02 -0.35 8.87
C ALA A 460 30.41 -0.97 7.51
N ALA A 461 29.92 -0.39 6.40
CA ALA A 461 30.32 -0.82 5.06
C ALA A 461 31.83 -0.63 4.82
N ILE A 462 32.39 0.51 5.23
CA ILE A 462 33.83 0.81 5.09
C ILE A 462 34.68 -0.13 5.96
N GLU A 463 34.26 -0.43 7.20
CA GLU A 463 34.95 -1.37 8.10
C GLU A 463 34.93 -2.80 7.55
N SER A 464 33.82 -3.26 6.97
CA SER A 464 33.76 -4.54 6.25
C SER A 464 34.75 -4.59 5.08
N LEU A 465 34.84 -3.52 4.28
CA LEU A 465 35.79 -3.46 3.17
C LEU A 465 37.26 -3.51 3.63
N GLU A 466 37.65 -2.84 4.72
CA GLU A 466 39.02 -2.95 5.25
C GLU A 466 39.37 -4.40 5.65
N ARG A 467 38.45 -5.10 6.34
CA ARG A 467 38.64 -6.51 6.71
C ARG A 467 38.80 -7.41 5.48
N MET A 468 38.01 -7.18 4.43
CA MET A 468 38.09 -7.91 3.16
C MET A 468 39.42 -7.63 2.42
N ARG A 469 39.87 -6.36 2.42
CA ARG A 469 41.16 -5.94 1.84
C ARG A 469 42.33 -6.64 2.54
N ASP A 470 42.37 -6.68 3.87
CA ASP A 470 43.45 -7.33 4.61
C ASP A 470 43.52 -8.85 4.36
N GLN A 471 42.36 -9.52 4.32
CA GLN A 471 42.28 -10.94 3.95
C GLN A 471 42.76 -11.16 2.50
N SER A 472 42.31 -10.33 1.57
CA SER A 472 42.72 -10.37 0.17
C SER A 472 44.21 -10.12 -0.02
N LYS A 473 44.79 -9.19 0.73
CA LYS A 473 46.24 -8.90 0.74
C LYS A 473 47.02 -10.14 1.17
N LYS A 474 46.62 -10.76 2.28
CA LYS A 474 47.24 -12.00 2.78
C LYS A 474 47.17 -13.14 1.76
N ALA A 475 45.97 -13.44 1.25
CA ALA A 475 45.77 -14.52 0.28
C ALA A 475 46.55 -14.29 -1.04
N THR A 476 46.54 -13.05 -1.54
CA THR A 476 47.21 -12.69 -2.80
C THR A 476 48.74 -12.73 -2.67
N LEU A 477 49.30 -12.28 -1.55
CA LEU A 477 50.74 -12.41 -1.29
C LEU A 477 51.16 -13.87 -1.07
N GLN A 478 50.32 -14.69 -0.42
CA GLN A 478 50.57 -16.12 -0.29
C GLN A 478 50.67 -16.85 -1.64
N LEU A 479 49.88 -16.45 -2.65
CA LEU A 479 50.03 -16.99 -4.01
C LEU A 479 51.41 -16.68 -4.62
N VAL A 480 51.95 -15.48 -4.39
CA VAL A 480 53.30 -15.12 -4.85
C VAL A 480 54.36 -15.95 -4.10
N ASP A 481 54.18 -16.13 -2.78
CA ASP A 481 55.11 -16.90 -1.95
C ASP A 481 55.14 -18.40 -2.31
N MET A 482 53.99 -18.97 -2.69
CA MET A 482 53.90 -20.36 -3.18
C MET A 482 54.74 -20.58 -4.44
N GLU A 483 54.69 -19.66 -5.41
CA GLU A 483 55.51 -19.70 -6.63
C GLU A 483 57.01 -19.48 -6.34
N CYS A 484 57.36 -18.78 -5.26
CA CYS A 484 58.75 -18.66 -4.81
C CYS A 484 59.30 -19.94 -4.15
N CYS A 485 58.45 -20.71 -3.45
CA CYS A 485 58.88 -21.84 -2.63
C CYS A 485 59.06 -23.16 -3.39
N TYR A 486 58.35 -23.37 -4.52
CA TYR A 486 58.35 -24.65 -5.22
C TYR A 486 58.68 -24.52 -6.72
N LEU A 487 59.81 -25.09 -7.12
CA LEU A 487 60.19 -25.26 -8.52
C LEU A 487 59.78 -26.66 -8.99
N THR A 488 59.19 -26.75 -10.18
CA THR A 488 58.78 -28.04 -10.73
C THR A 488 60.00 -28.90 -11.09
N VAL A 489 59.93 -30.20 -10.82
CA VAL A 489 60.96 -31.18 -11.27
C VAL A 489 61.18 -31.11 -12.78
N GLU A 490 60.13 -30.74 -13.52
CA GLU A 490 60.15 -30.55 -14.97
C GLU A 490 61.01 -29.34 -15.42
N PHE A 491 61.13 -28.28 -14.62
CA PHE A 491 62.06 -27.18 -14.88
C PHE A 491 63.50 -27.68 -14.89
N PHE A 492 63.88 -28.48 -13.87
CA PHE A 492 65.22 -29.06 -13.77
C PHE A 492 65.51 -30.12 -14.83
N ARG A 493 64.51 -30.90 -15.26
CA ARG A 493 64.65 -31.85 -16.40
C ARG A 493 64.85 -31.16 -17.74
N LYS A 494 64.31 -29.94 -17.90
CA LYS A 494 64.47 -29.09 -19.10
C LYS A 494 65.74 -28.25 -19.08
N LEU A 495 66.50 -28.25 -17.98
CA LEU A 495 67.86 -27.72 -18.03
C LEU A 495 68.69 -28.55 -19.02
N PRO A 496 69.51 -27.91 -19.86
CA PRO A 496 70.36 -28.63 -20.80
C PRO A 496 71.29 -29.61 -20.07
N GLN A 497 71.22 -30.89 -20.43
CA GLN A 497 72.23 -31.86 -20.02
C GLN A 497 73.48 -31.63 -20.86
N ASP A 498 74.46 -30.90 -20.30
CA ASP A 498 75.75 -30.68 -20.94
C ASP A 498 76.60 -31.97 -20.84
N VAL A 499 76.43 -32.87 -21.81
CA VAL A 499 77.36 -33.99 -22.08
C VAL A 499 77.76 -34.04 -23.57
N ASP A 500 76.83 -33.84 -24.50
CA ASP A 500 77.08 -34.10 -25.93
C ASP A 500 77.38 -32.87 -26.78
N LYS A 501 78.66 -32.44 -26.76
CA LYS A 501 79.46 -32.11 -27.96
C LYS A 501 80.94 -31.93 -27.58
N GLY A 502 81.79 -32.77 -28.18
CA GLY A 502 83.15 -33.01 -27.70
C GLY A 502 84.10 -31.81 -27.76
N GLY A 503 84.82 -31.60 -26.66
CA GLY A 503 86.02 -30.77 -26.53
C GLY A 503 87.02 -31.48 -25.62
N SER A 504 88.32 -31.27 -25.87
CA SER A 504 89.41 -31.96 -25.17
C SER A 504 89.37 -31.78 -23.65
N ALA A 505 89.75 -32.81 -22.89
CA ALA A 505 89.82 -32.84 -21.42
C ALA A 505 90.98 -32.01 -20.82
N THR A 506 91.27 -30.84 -21.40
CA THR A 506 92.40 -29.96 -21.06
C THR A 506 92.01 -28.48 -20.92
N GLN A 507 90.72 -28.13 -20.97
CA GLN A 507 90.26 -26.80 -20.54
C GLN A 507 90.18 -26.70 -19.01
N SER A 508 90.57 -25.55 -18.49
CA SER A 508 90.75 -25.30 -17.06
C SER A 508 89.42 -25.40 -16.30
N ILE A 509 89.47 -25.83 -15.03
CA ILE A 509 88.32 -25.75 -14.10
C ILE A 509 87.78 -24.31 -14.00
N PHE A 510 88.62 -23.30 -14.26
CA PHE A 510 88.23 -21.89 -14.30
C PHE A 510 87.43 -21.47 -15.55
N ASP A 511 87.47 -22.21 -16.66
CA ASP A 511 86.67 -21.91 -17.87
C ASP A 511 85.19 -22.35 -17.75
N ARG A 512 84.85 -23.06 -16.66
CA ARG A 512 83.53 -23.68 -16.47
C ARG A 512 82.38 -22.68 -16.29
N TYR A 513 82.65 -21.53 -15.67
CA TYR A 513 81.69 -20.41 -15.56
C TYR A 513 81.99 -19.31 -16.60
N ASN A 514 82.28 -19.71 -17.84
CA ASN A 514 82.41 -18.77 -18.93
C ASN A 514 81.16 -17.89 -19.08
N ASP A 515 81.34 -16.71 -19.66
CA ASP A 515 80.29 -15.70 -19.80
C ASP A 515 79.06 -16.23 -20.56
N SER A 516 79.24 -17.15 -21.50
CA SER A 516 78.15 -17.82 -22.23
C SER A 516 77.30 -18.74 -21.36
N TYR A 517 77.91 -19.49 -20.44
CA TYR A 517 77.20 -20.37 -19.51
C TYR A 517 76.34 -19.55 -18.54
N LEU A 518 76.92 -18.53 -17.91
CA LEU A 518 76.18 -17.65 -16.98
C LEU A 518 75.05 -16.86 -17.67
N ARG A 519 75.24 -16.41 -18.92
CA ARG A 519 74.14 -15.83 -19.73
C ARG A 519 73.01 -16.84 -19.97
N ARG A 520 73.33 -18.11 -20.25
CA ARG A 520 72.34 -19.19 -20.44
C ARG A 520 71.52 -19.44 -19.18
N ILE A 521 72.14 -19.40 -18.00
CA ILE A 521 71.46 -19.44 -16.70
C ILE A 521 70.46 -18.28 -16.60
N GLY A 522 70.92 -17.04 -16.82
CA GLY A 522 70.07 -15.84 -16.77
C GLY A 522 68.87 -15.93 -17.70
N SER A 523 69.06 -16.30 -18.98
CA SER A 523 67.97 -16.48 -19.93
C SER A 523 66.97 -17.58 -19.53
N THR A 524 67.44 -18.66 -18.90
CA THR A 524 66.58 -19.76 -18.44
C THR A 524 65.74 -19.36 -17.23
N VAL A 525 66.35 -18.66 -16.27
CA VAL A 525 65.65 -18.09 -15.10
C VAL A 525 64.62 -17.05 -15.57
N LEU A 526 64.98 -16.15 -16.48
CA LEU A 526 64.07 -15.15 -17.03
C LEU A 526 62.88 -15.79 -17.76
N SER A 527 63.10 -16.88 -18.50
CA SER A 527 62.03 -17.63 -19.17
C SER A 527 61.04 -18.21 -18.15
N TYR A 528 61.54 -18.81 -17.05
CA TYR A 528 60.71 -19.33 -15.97
C TYR A 528 59.93 -18.23 -15.24
N VAL A 529 60.60 -17.12 -14.88
CA VAL A 529 59.96 -15.95 -14.24
C VAL A 529 58.85 -15.37 -15.12
N ASN A 530 59.04 -15.29 -16.44
CA ASN A 530 58.00 -14.83 -17.36
C ASN A 530 56.80 -15.80 -17.44
N MET A 531 57.01 -17.11 -17.35
CA MET A 531 55.95 -18.11 -17.26
C MET A 531 55.14 -17.94 -15.96
N VAL A 532 55.82 -17.81 -14.81
CA VAL A 532 55.17 -17.56 -13.51
C VAL A 532 54.41 -16.23 -13.52
N CYS A 533 54.97 -15.16 -14.10
CA CYS A 533 54.27 -13.88 -14.26
C CYS A 533 52.99 -14.01 -15.10
N ALA A 534 53.00 -14.83 -16.15
CA ALA A 534 51.80 -15.11 -16.95
C ALA A 534 50.73 -15.85 -16.13
N THR A 535 51.12 -16.81 -15.27
CA THR A 535 50.21 -17.51 -14.36
C THR A 535 49.64 -16.56 -13.29
N LEU A 536 50.51 -15.81 -12.59
CA LEU A 536 50.10 -14.86 -11.56
C LEU A 536 49.21 -13.73 -12.10
N ARG A 537 49.39 -13.31 -13.35
CA ARG A 537 48.47 -12.36 -14.03
C ARG A 537 47.02 -12.85 -14.04
N HIS A 538 46.77 -14.16 -14.03
CA HIS A 538 45.42 -14.74 -13.96
C HIS A 538 45.01 -15.12 -12.53
N SER A 539 45.93 -15.54 -11.67
CA SER A 539 45.64 -15.97 -10.30
C SER A 539 45.40 -14.80 -9.34
N ILE A 540 46.15 -13.69 -9.46
CA ILE A 540 46.02 -12.51 -8.60
C ILE A 540 44.62 -11.88 -8.72
N PRO A 541 44.08 -11.56 -9.92
CA PRO A 541 42.71 -11.06 -10.05
C PRO A 541 41.65 -11.98 -9.45
N LYS A 542 41.79 -13.31 -9.61
CA LYS A 542 40.84 -14.29 -9.03
C LYS A 542 40.84 -14.26 -7.51
N SER A 543 42.02 -14.14 -6.88
CA SER A 543 42.17 -13.97 -5.43
C SER A 543 41.48 -12.69 -4.95
N ILE A 544 41.71 -11.57 -5.63
CA ILE A 544 41.11 -10.26 -5.30
C ILE A 544 39.59 -10.29 -5.46
N VAL A 545 39.09 -10.84 -6.57
CA VAL A 545 37.65 -10.97 -6.83
C VAL A 545 36.99 -11.87 -5.79
N TYR A 546 37.61 -13.00 -5.43
CA TYR A 546 37.07 -13.91 -4.43
C TYR A 546 37.02 -13.27 -3.03
N CYS A 547 38.12 -12.66 -2.57
CA CYS A 547 38.25 -12.17 -1.20
C CYS A 547 37.64 -10.77 -0.97
N GLN A 548 37.55 -9.92 -2.00
CA GLN A 548 36.98 -8.56 -1.87
C GLN A 548 35.67 -8.42 -2.63
N VAL A 549 35.67 -8.56 -3.96
CA VAL A 549 34.53 -8.15 -4.79
C VAL A 549 33.30 -9.03 -4.52
N ARG A 550 33.49 -10.34 -4.45
CA ARG A 550 32.45 -11.33 -4.19
C ARG A 550 31.94 -11.25 -2.74
N GLU A 551 32.82 -11.12 -1.76
CA GLU A 551 32.41 -11.00 -0.37
C GLU A 551 31.75 -9.64 -0.09
N ALA A 552 32.26 -8.52 -0.63
CA ALA A 552 31.57 -7.24 -0.56
C ALA A 552 30.17 -7.29 -1.20
N LYS A 553 29.99 -8.01 -2.31
CA LYS A 553 28.66 -8.24 -2.89
C LYS A 553 27.74 -9.03 -1.96
N ARG A 554 28.28 -9.98 -1.20
CA ARG A 554 27.53 -10.95 -0.38
C ARG A 554 27.19 -10.43 1.01
N SER A 555 28.18 -9.89 1.73
CA SER A 555 28.21 -9.79 3.20
C SER A 555 28.61 -8.41 3.75
N LEU A 556 28.49 -7.34 2.94
CA LEU A 556 28.92 -5.97 3.30
C LEU A 556 28.39 -5.50 4.67
N LEU A 557 27.10 -5.74 4.93
CA LEU A 557 26.40 -5.30 6.13
C LEU A 557 26.08 -6.44 7.13
N ASP A 558 26.55 -7.67 6.94
CA ASP A 558 26.21 -8.82 7.81
C ASP A 558 26.58 -8.56 9.29
N PHE A 559 27.72 -7.90 9.52
CA PHE A 559 28.14 -7.49 10.86
C PHE A 559 27.24 -6.38 11.43
N PHE A 560 26.81 -5.43 10.59
CA PHE A 560 25.89 -4.37 10.99
C PHE A 560 24.50 -4.91 11.35
N TYR A 561 23.97 -5.85 10.58
CA TYR A 561 22.73 -6.55 10.91
C TYR A 561 22.82 -7.31 12.25
N THR A 562 23.99 -7.92 12.53
CA THR A 562 24.26 -8.61 13.80
C THR A 562 24.30 -7.66 15.00
N GLU A 563 24.85 -6.45 14.85
CA GLU A 563 24.84 -5.44 15.90
C GLU A 563 23.48 -4.73 16.05
N LEU A 564 22.77 -4.45 14.95
CA LEU A 564 21.41 -3.89 14.95
C LEU A 564 20.44 -4.72 15.80
N GLY A 565 20.50 -6.06 15.68
CA GLY A 565 19.66 -6.98 16.45
C GLY A 565 19.89 -6.94 17.97
N LYS A 566 20.96 -6.29 18.44
CA LYS A 566 21.28 -6.10 19.87
C LYS A 566 20.88 -4.73 20.41
N LEU A 567 20.38 -3.82 19.56
CA LEU A 567 20.09 -2.44 19.96
C LEU A 567 18.71 -2.29 20.61
N GLU A 568 18.69 -1.65 21.78
CA GLU A 568 17.46 -1.23 22.44
C GLU A 568 16.70 -0.16 21.63
N GLN A 569 15.38 -0.11 21.82
CA GLN A 569 14.45 0.82 21.14
C GLN A 569 14.91 2.29 21.18
N LYS A 570 15.57 2.73 22.25
CA LYS A 570 16.09 4.10 22.38
C LYS A 570 17.23 4.40 21.40
N ARG A 571 18.11 3.42 21.12
CA ARG A 571 19.17 3.55 20.12
C ARG A 571 18.62 3.42 18.70
N LEU A 572 17.70 2.49 18.45
CA LEU A 572 16.99 2.38 17.16
C LEU A 572 16.27 3.68 16.81
N SER A 573 15.65 4.34 17.78
CA SER A 573 14.99 5.65 17.59
C SER A 573 15.98 6.79 17.30
N ALA A 574 17.23 6.71 17.79
CA ALA A 574 18.27 7.69 17.49
C ALA A 574 18.82 7.55 16.05
N LEU A 575 18.82 6.33 15.49
CA LEU A 575 19.18 6.09 14.08
C LEU A 575 18.14 6.67 13.13
N LEU A 576 16.85 6.52 13.45
CA LEU A 576 15.70 7.04 12.70
C LEU A 576 15.29 8.46 13.11
N ASN A 577 16.22 9.27 13.61
CA ASN A 577 15.92 10.63 14.04
C ASN A 577 15.62 11.54 12.82
N GLU A 578 14.38 12.02 12.74
CA GLU A 578 13.84 12.87 11.67
C GLU A 578 13.69 14.33 12.15
N ASP A 579 13.64 15.28 11.21
CA ASP A 579 13.28 16.67 11.49
C ASP A 579 11.86 16.75 12.13
N PRO A 580 11.72 17.31 13.36
CA PRO A 580 10.43 17.46 14.02
C PRO A 580 9.38 18.19 13.17
N ALA A 581 9.78 19.14 12.30
CA ALA A 581 8.86 19.85 11.42
C ALA A 581 8.29 18.96 10.31
N ILE A 582 9.06 17.97 9.84
CA ILE A 582 8.57 16.96 8.88
C ILE A 582 7.59 16.01 9.57
N MET A 583 7.90 15.56 10.79
CA MET A 583 7.03 14.69 11.58
C MET A 583 5.68 15.37 11.91
N GLU A 584 5.71 16.64 12.35
CA GLU A 584 4.50 17.42 12.64
C GLU A 584 3.66 17.64 11.37
N ARG A 585 4.30 18.04 10.26
CA ARG A 585 3.63 18.20 8.96
C ARG A 585 3.00 16.89 8.47
N ARG A 586 3.70 15.75 8.58
CA ARG A 586 3.15 14.43 8.23
C ARG A 586 1.92 14.10 9.08
N SER A 587 1.96 14.36 10.39
CA SER A 587 0.82 14.13 11.29
C SER A 587 -0.39 15.01 10.94
N ALA A 588 -0.18 16.29 10.63
CA ALA A 588 -1.23 17.21 10.23
C ALA A 588 -1.89 16.80 8.90
N LEU A 589 -1.09 16.42 7.90
CA LEU A 589 -1.57 15.94 6.60
C LEU A 589 -2.33 14.61 6.71
N ALA A 590 -1.85 13.68 7.54
CA ALA A 590 -2.51 12.39 7.78
C ALA A 590 -3.90 12.57 8.39
N LYS A 591 -4.04 13.40 9.43
CA LYS A 591 -5.34 13.74 10.04
C LYS A 591 -6.30 14.40 9.03
N ARG A 592 -5.78 15.27 8.16
CA ARG A 592 -6.58 15.90 7.10
C ARG A 592 -7.04 14.87 6.06
N LEU A 593 -6.16 13.95 5.63
CA LEU A 593 -6.51 12.87 4.70
C LEU A 593 -7.60 11.94 5.27
N GLU A 594 -7.51 11.60 6.55
CA GLU A 594 -8.50 10.78 7.25
C GLU A 594 -9.91 11.42 7.21
N LEU A 595 -10.02 12.73 7.47
CA LEU A 595 -11.29 13.46 7.35
C LEU A 595 -11.83 13.43 5.91
N TYR A 596 -10.98 13.64 4.90
CA TYR A 596 -11.45 13.64 3.51
C TYR A 596 -11.92 12.24 3.07
N ARG A 597 -11.25 11.16 3.51
CA ARG A 597 -11.72 9.78 3.30
C ARG A 597 -13.01 9.47 4.05
N SER A 598 -13.18 9.96 5.28
CA SER A 598 -14.44 9.84 6.03
C SER A 598 -15.59 10.58 5.31
N ALA A 599 -15.34 11.78 4.79
CA ALA A 599 -16.32 12.54 4.02
C ALA A 599 -16.66 11.86 2.67
N GLN A 600 -15.68 11.24 2.01
CA GLN A 600 -15.88 10.43 0.80
C GLN A 600 -16.83 9.26 1.07
N ALA A 601 -16.53 8.45 2.09
CA ALA A 601 -17.37 7.30 2.48
C ALA A 601 -18.81 7.72 2.81
N GLU A 602 -18.99 8.79 3.58
CA GLU A 602 -20.32 9.33 3.91
C GLU A 602 -21.08 9.78 2.64
N ILE A 603 -20.43 10.45 1.68
CA ILE A 603 -21.05 10.83 0.41
C ILE A 603 -21.47 9.60 -0.39
N ASP A 604 -20.60 8.60 -0.50
CA ASP A 604 -20.87 7.40 -1.28
C ASP A 604 -22.06 6.62 -0.69
N THR A 605 -22.16 6.47 0.64
CA THR A 605 -23.32 5.80 1.28
C THR A 605 -24.67 6.42 0.91
N VAL A 606 -24.71 7.73 0.64
CA VAL A 606 -25.94 8.44 0.25
C VAL A 606 -26.14 8.42 -1.27
N ALA A 607 -25.06 8.47 -2.07
CA ALA A 607 -25.12 8.37 -3.53
C ALA A 607 -25.72 7.04 -4.02
N TRP A 608 -25.51 5.95 -3.27
CA TRP A 608 -26.06 4.62 -3.60
C TRP A 608 -27.53 4.40 -3.18
N SER A 609 -28.22 5.39 -2.59
CA SER A 609 -29.62 5.26 -2.18
C SER A 609 -30.64 5.40 -3.32
N LYS A 610 -30.95 4.27 -3.98
CA LYS A 610 -32.01 4.17 -5.02
C LYS A 610 -33.43 4.42 -4.46
N PRO A 611 -34.40 4.79 -5.32
CA PRO A 611 -35.82 4.84 -4.96
C PRO A 611 -36.38 3.43 -4.65
N PRO A 612 -37.54 3.31 -3.96
CA PRO A 612 -37.97 2.04 -3.36
C PRO A 612 -38.39 1.00 -4.40
N SER A 613 -37.45 0.10 -4.74
CA SER A 613 -37.76 -1.24 -5.25
C SER A 613 -37.91 -2.20 -4.08
N SER A 614 -39.09 -2.82 -3.97
CA SER A 614 -39.44 -4.02 -3.19
C SER A 614 -38.44 -4.49 -2.13
N SER A 615 -38.86 -4.42 -0.87
CA SER A 615 -38.19 -5.01 0.29
C SER A 615 -37.87 -6.49 0.08
N ALA A 616 -36.59 -6.78 -0.13
CA ALA A 616 -35.98 -8.05 0.26
C ALA A 616 -34.77 -7.68 1.12
N SER A 617 -34.88 -7.87 2.43
CA SER A 617 -33.72 -7.94 3.31
C SER A 617 -32.79 -9.07 2.83
N PRO A 618 -31.46 -8.94 2.97
CA PRO A 618 -30.58 -10.09 2.75
C PRO A 618 -30.99 -11.18 3.75
N THR A 619 -31.56 -12.27 3.23
CA THR A 619 -31.73 -13.51 4.00
C THR A 619 -30.35 -13.94 4.50
N PRO A 620 -30.21 -14.39 5.76
CA PRO A 620 -29.01 -15.11 6.17
C PRO A 620 -28.73 -16.25 5.19
N LEU A 621 -27.45 -16.52 4.93
CA LEU A 621 -27.03 -17.59 4.03
C LEU A 621 -27.70 -18.90 4.42
N LEU A 622 -28.61 -19.38 3.56
CA LEU A 622 -29.10 -20.75 3.63
C LEU A 622 -27.98 -21.67 3.18
N SER A 623 -27.11 -22.02 4.13
CA SER A 623 -26.19 -23.13 4.01
C SER A 623 -26.95 -24.38 3.54
N PRO A 624 -26.45 -25.16 2.57
CA PRO A 624 -26.95 -26.50 2.32
C PRO A 624 -26.92 -27.32 3.63
N ALA A 625 -27.84 -28.27 3.78
CA ALA A 625 -27.97 -29.04 5.01
C ALA A 625 -26.63 -29.72 5.38
N VAL A 626 -26.05 -29.29 6.50
CA VAL A 626 -24.68 -29.64 6.90
C VAL A 626 -24.63 -31.10 7.34
N SER A 627 -24.03 -31.95 6.49
CA SER A 627 -23.26 -33.10 6.97
C SER A 627 -22.12 -32.57 7.85
N SER A 628 -21.89 -33.17 9.01
CA SER A 628 -20.79 -32.78 9.91
C SER A 628 -19.47 -32.63 9.11
N PRO A 629 -18.79 -31.46 9.20
CA PRO A 629 -17.63 -31.18 8.35
C PRO A 629 -16.49 -32.17 8.65
N LEU A 630 -15.76 -32.56 7.60
CA LEU A 630 -14.73 -33.59 7.69
C LEU A 630 -13.42 -33.09 8.32
N VAL A 631 -13.21 -31.77 8.28
CA VAL A 631 -12.12 -31.04 8.97
C VAL A 631 -12.69 -29.72 9.52
N PRO A 632 -12.11 -29.09 10.55
CA PRO A 632 -12.65 -27.86 11.12
C PRO A 632 -12.60 -26.67 10.15
N ALA A 633 -11.48 -26.51 9.43
CA ALA A 633 -11.26 -25.38 8.54
C ALA A 633 -10.41 -25.73 7.30
N LEU A 634 -10.53 -24.89 6.28
CA LEU A 634 -9.69 -24.89 5.07
C LEU A 634 -9.00 -23.53 4.91
N PHE A 635 -7.69 -23.48 5.09
CA PHE A 635 -6.87 -22.29 4.88
C PHE A 635 -6.22 -22.33 3.49
N ILE A 636 -6.11 -21.18 2.81
CA ILE A 636 -5.66 -21.12 1.42
C ILE A 636 -4.57 -20.06 1.25
N ILE A 637 -3.42 -20.48 0.75
CA ILE A 637 -2.29 -19.63 0.32
C ILE A 637 -2.13 -19.83 -1.19
N GLY A 638 -1.92 -18.75 -1.95
CA GLY A 638 -1.77 -18.89 -3.39
C GLY A 638 -1.71 -17.62 -4.24
N ASP A 639 -1.77 -17.84 -5.54
CA ASP A 639 -1.87 -16.80 -6.57
C ASP A 639 -3.30 -16.63 -7.12
N SER A 640 -3.44 -16.02 -8.30
CA SER A 640 -4.73 -15.74 -8.95
C SER A 640 -5.57 -16.99 -9.26
N THR A 641 -4.96 -18.18 -9.28
CA THR A 641 -5.69 -19.45 -9.44
C THR A 641 -6.62 -19.77 -8.28
N VAL A 642 -6.36 -19.20 -7.09
CA VAL A 642 -7.15 -19.43 -5.88
C VAL A 642 -7.51 -18.17 -5.08
N ASP A 643 -7.19 -16.98 -5.59
CA ASP A 643 -7.71 -15.71 -5.04
C ASP A 643 -9.24 -15.64 -5.17
N CYS A 644 -9.91 -15.40 -4.05
CA CYS A 644 -11.37 -15.27 -3.98
C CYS A 644 -11.87 -13.82 -3.82
N GLY A 645 -10.95 -12.83 -3.75
CA GLY A 645 -11.28 -11.41 -3.67
C GLY A 645 -10.31 -10.53 -2.85
N ASN A 646 -9.11 -10.99 -2.47
CA ASN A 646 -8.15 -10.15 -1.74
C ASN A 646 -7.67 -8.96 -2.58
N ASN A 647 -7.39 -9.19 -3.87
CA ASN A 647 -6.88 -8.15 -4.76
C ASN A 647 -7.86 -6.99 -5.03
N ASN A 648 -9.15 -7.14 -4.71
CA ASN A 648 -10.15 -6.07 -4.79
C ASN A 648 -9.77 -4.88 -3.89
N TYR A 649 -9.08 -5.16 -2.77
CA TYR A 649 -8.67 -4.19 -1.75
C TYR A 649 -7.26 -3.60 -1.99
N LEU A 650 -6.55 -4.06 -3.04
CA LEU A 650 -5.15 -3.68 -3.33
C LEU A 650 -5.05 -2.73 -4.52
N GLY A 651 -4.08 -1.81 -4.48
CA GLY A 651 -3.76 -0.91 -5.59
C GLY A 651 -3.04 -1.64 -6.73
N THR A 652 -3.80 -2.37 -7.56
CA THR A 652 -3.28 -3.33 -8.53
C THR A 652 -4.12 -3.41 -9.80
N PHE A 653 -3.49 -3.75 -10.93
CA PHE A 653 -4.15 -4.10 -12.19
C PHE A 653 -4.61 -5.56 -12.22
N ALA A 654 -4.07 -6.40 -11.34
CA ALA A 654 -4.47 -7.80 -11.20
C ALA A 654 -5.79 -7.90 -10.41
N ARG A 655 -6.92 -7.57 -11.05
CA ARG A 655 -8.28 -7.68 -10.47
C ARG A 655 -9.29 -8.36 -11.38
N ALA A 656 -10.20 -9.10 -10.75
CA ALA A 656 -11.37 -9.75 -11.37
C ALA A 656 -12.69 -9.35 -10.66
N ASP A 657 -12.75 -8.13 -10.12
CA ASP A 657 -13.89 -7.50 -9.42
C ASP A 657 -14.98 -6.94 -10.37
N ARG A 658 -14.98 -7.39 -11.64
CA ARG A 658 -15.83 -6.83 -12.71
C ARG A 658 -16.38 -7.91 -13.66
N PRO A 659 -17.58 -7.69 -14.25
CA PRO A 659 -18.10 -8.60 -15.27
C PRO A 659 -17.16 -8.69 -16.49
N PRO A 660 -17.03 -9.86 -17.13
CA PRO A 660 -17.84 -11.08 -16.94
C PRO A 660 -17.24 -12.12 -15.98
N TYR A 661 -16.22 -11.80 -15.17
CA TYR A 661 -15.80 -12.73 -14.11
C TYR A 661 -16.97 -12.99 -13.14
N GLY A 662 -17.07 -14.22 -12.63
CA GLY A 662 -18.18 -14.63 -11.76
C GLY A 662 -19.56 -14.72 -12.43
N ARG A 663 -19.68 -14.65 -13.76
CA ARG A 663 -20.96 -14.79 -14.51
C ARG A 663 -21.69 -16.10 -14.19
N ASP A 664 -20.93 -17.19 -14.08
CA ASP A 664 -21.42 -18.55 -13.89
C ASP A 664 -21.27 -19.01 -12.42
N PHE A 665 -20.79 -18.13 -11.54
CA PHE A 665 -20.73 -18.36 -10.09
C PHE A 665 -22.14 -18.27 -9.48
N ASP A 666 -22.35 -18.88 -8.31
CA ASP A 666 -23.66 -19.05 -7.65
C ASP A 666 -24.47 -17.75 -7.47
N THR A 667 -23.79 -16.62 -7.28
CA THR A 667 -24.42 -15.30 -7.13
C THR A 667 -24.59 -14.53 -8.44
N HIS A 668 -24.01 -15.03 -9.54
CA HIS A 668 -23.86 -14.35 -10.83
C HIS A 668 -23.16 -12.97 -10.75
N LEU A 669 -22.32 -12.76 -9.73
CA LEU A 669 -21.60 -11.52 -9.48
C LEU A 669 -20.08 -11.75 -9.42
N PRO A 670 -19.26 -10.79 -9.91
CA PRO A 670 -17.81 -10.85 -9.76
C PRO A 670 -17.42 -10.73 -8.28
N THR A 671 -16.73 -11.74 -7.76
CA THR A 671 -16.20 -11.74 -6.38
C THR A 671 -14.71 -11.36 -6.31
N GLY A 672 -14.01 -11.33 -7.44
CA GLY A 672 -12.54 -11.25 -7.50
C GLY A 672 -11.87 -12.57 -7.90
N ARG A 673 -12.63 -13.66 -8.05
CA ARG A 673 -12.18 -14.93 -8.65
C ARG A 673 -11.83 -14.74 -10.14
N PHE A 674 -10.66 -15.20 -10.57
CA PHE A 674 -10.20 -15.13 -11.97
C PHE A 674 -10.82 -16.24 -12.86
N CYS A 675 -12.13 -16.42 -12.75
CA CYS A 675 -12.87 -17.48 -13.45
C CYS A 675 -14.25 -16.97 -13.91
N ASN A 676 -14.92 -17.72 -14.79
CA ASN A 676 -16.35 -17.54 -15.03
C ASN A 676 -17.19 -17.93 -13.83
N GLY A 677 -16.79 -18.97 -13.08
CA GLY A 677 -17.54 -19.53 -11.97
C GLY A 677 -16.66 -19.71 -10.73
N ARG A 678 -16.64 -20.94 -10.21
CA ARG A 678 -15.91 -21.31 -8.99
C ARG A 678 -14.44 -21.63 -9.30
N ILE A 679 -13.60 -21.46 -8.27
CA ILE A 679 -12.17 -21.85 -8.27
C ILE A 679 -12.00 -23.21 -7.58
N PRO A 680 -10.88 -23.95 -7.76
CA PRO A 680 -10.76 -25.33 -7.28
C PRO A 680 -11.02 -25.50 -5.78
N VAL A 681 -10.59 -24.52 -4.98
CA VAL A 681 -10.78 -24.49 -3.52
C VAL A 681 -12.25 -24.35 -3.09
N ASP A 682 -13.13 -23.77 -3.91
CA ASP A 682 -14.57 -23.71 -3.63
C ASP A 682 -15.19 -25.12 -3.69
N TYR A 683 -14.77 -25.94 -4.66
CA TYR A 683 -15.20 -27.33 -4.79
C TYR A 683 -14.64 -28.21 -3.67
N LEU A 684 -13.38 -27.98 -3.26
CA LEU A 684 -12.79 -28.69 -2.13
C LEU A 684 -13.47 -28.34 -0.79
N ALA A 685 -13.88 -27.09 -0.58
CA ALA A 685 -14.66 -26.71 0.59
C ALA A 685 -15.99 -27.51 0.67
N LEU A 686 -16.69 -27.67 -0.46
CA LEU A 686 -17.91 -28.47 -0.53
C LEU A 686 -17.68 -29.96 -0.25
N HIS A 687 -16.61 -30.55 -0.78
CA HIS A 687 -16.24 -31.95 -0.48
C HIS A 687 -15.89 -32.15 1.01
N LEU A 688 -15.31 -31.14 1.66
CA LEU A 688 -15.01 -31.14 3.09
C LEU A 688 -16.22 -30.84 4.00
N GLY A 689 -17.38 -30.45 3.42
CA GLY A 689 -18.57 -30.04 4.17
C GLY A 689 -18.48 -28.63 4.79
N LEU A 690 -17.60 -27.77 4.26
CA LEU A 690 -17.33 -26.41 4.73
C LEU A 690 -18.03 -25.34 3.87
N PRO A 691 -18.30 -24.14 4.42
CA PRO A 691 -18.68 -22.97 3.63
C PRO A 691 -17.53 -22.54 2.70
N PHE A 692 -17.83 -21.73 1.68
CA PHE A 692 -16.77 -21.14 0.86
C PHE A 692 -15.86 -20.24 1.70
N VAL A 693 -14.56 -20.53 1.63
CA VAL A 693 -13.52 -19.83 2.39
C VAL A 693 -13.44 -18.36 1.93
N PRO A 694 -13.59 -17.38 2.83
CA PRO A 694 -13.66 -15.98 2.44
C PRO A 694 -12.26 -15.31 2.44
N SER A 695 -12.14 -14.14 1.80
CA SER A 695 -10.86 -13.45 1.63
C SER A 695 -10.42 -12.73 2.91
N TYR A 696 -9.14 -12.83 3.28
CA TYR A 696 -8.57 -12.19 4.47
C TYR A 696 -8.83 -10.67 4.53
N LEU A 697 -8.56 -9.95 3.42
CA LEU A 697 -8.80 -8.50 3.34
C LEU A 697 -10.28 -8.11 3.21
N GLY A 698 -11.16 -9.08 2.94
CA GLY A 698 -12.60 -8.87 2.87
C GLY A 698 -13.35 -9.02 4.19
N GLN A 699 -12.67 -9.48 5.26
CA GLN A 699 -13.29 -9.65 6.56
C GLN A 699 -13.53 -8.32 7.28
N THR A 700 -14.58 -8.28 8.09
CA THR A 700 -14.81 -7.23 9.10
C THR A 700 -13.87 -7.36 10.30
N GLY A 701 -13.18 -8.50 10.43
CA GLY A 701 -12.28 -8.83 11.55
C GLY A 701 -12.96 -9.59 12.68
N GLU A 702 -14.18 -10.11 12.48
CA GLU A 702 -14.87 -10.94 13.46
C GLU A 702 -14.35 -12.38 13.44
N LEU A 703 -14.15 -12.96 14.63
CA LEU A 703 -13.56 -14.29 14.81
C LEU A 703 -14.39 -15.40 14.15
N GLU A 704 -15.72 -15.30 14.25
CA GLU A 704 -16.67 -16.33 13.80
C GLU A 704 -16.56 -16.59 12.28
N ASP A 705 -16.31 -15.56 11.48
CA ASP A 705 -16.13 -15.65 10.03
C ASP A 705 -14.86 -16.43 9.63
N MET A 706 -13.85 -16.47 10.51
CA MET A 706 -12.55 -17.10 10.27
C MET A 706 -12.47 -18.55 10.77
N LEU A 707 -13.39 -19.00 11.62
CA LEU A 707 -13.35 -20.32 12.26
C LEU A 707 -13.35 -21.51 11.28
N HIS A 708 -13.97 -21.34 10.11
CA HIS A 708 -14.04 -22.36 9.06
C HIS A 708 -12.93 -22.24 8.00
N GLY A 709 -11.98 -21.32 8.21
CA GLY A 709 -10.85 -21.09 7.32
C GLY A 709 -10.82 -19.69 6.73
N VAL A 710 -9.65 -19.31 6.20
CA VAL A 710 -9.44 -18.00 5.55
C VAL A 710 -8.55 -18.16 4.31
N ASN A 711 -8.84 -17.37 3.30
CA ASN A 711 -8.09 -17.33 2.04
C ASN A 711 -7.19 -16.09 2.00
N TYR A 712 -5.88 -16.33 1.97
CA TYR A 712 -4.80 -15.33 1.92
C TYR A 712 -4.25 -15.13 0.49
N ALA A 713 -4.71 -15.92 -0.48
CA ALA A 713 -4.20 -15.89 -1.84
C ALA A 713 -4.40 -14.52 -2.50
N SER A 714 -3.44 -14.13 -3.35
CA SER A 714 -3.41 -12.82 -3.97
C SER A 714 -2.97 -12.93 -5.42
N ALA A 715 -3.78 -12.43 -6.34
CA ALA A 715 -3.39 -12.40 -7.75
C ALA A 715 -2.10 -11.60 -7.98
N ALA A 716 -1.31 -12.06 -8.96
CA ALA A 716 0.08 -11.68 -9.24
C ALA A 716 1.15 -12.20 -8.25
N ALA A 717 0.80 -12.75 -7.08
CA ALA A 717 1.79 -13.26 -6.14
C ALA A 717 2.63 -14.43 -6.70
N GLY A 718 3.92 -14.44 -6.39
CA GLY A 718 4.82 -15.58 -6.58
C GLY A 718 5.47 -16.04 -5.27
N ILE A 719 6.26 -17.10 -5.39
CA ILE A 719 7.13 -17.63 -4.34
C ILE A 719 8.19 -16.56 -3.98
N ILE A 720 8.73 -15.85 -4.97
CA ILE A 720 9.64 -14.73 -4.74
C ILE A 720 8.85 -13.42 -4.62
N PHE A 721 9.25 -12.56 -3.70
CA PHE A 721 8.59 -11.27 -3.43
C PHE A 721 8.46 -10.33 -4.66
N LEU A 722 9.35 -10.43 -5.65
CA LEU A 722 9.36 -9.53 -6.79
C LEU A 722 8.39 -9.92 -7.91
N SER A 723 7.97 -11.19 -7.99
CA SER A 723 7.07 -11.67 -9.05
C SER A 723 5.73 -10.94 -9.02
N GLY A 724 5.26 -10.48 -10.18
CA GLY A 724 3.99 -9.76 -10.31
C GLY A 724 4.02 -8.29 -9.87
N SER A 725 5.15 -7.76 -9.39
CA SER A 725 5.29 -6.35 -9.00
C SER A 725 4.97 -5.37 -10.13
N GLU A 726 5.14 -5.80 -11.39
CA GLU A 726 4.78 -5.01 -12.58
C GLU A 726 3.27 -4.76 -12.73
N LEU A 727 2.42 -5.49 -12.00
CA LEU A 727 0.96 -5.29 -11.99
C LEU A 727 0.49 -4.40 -10.82
N GLY A 728 1.38 -4.03 -9.90
CA GLY A 728 1.09 -3.21 -8.72
C GLY A 728 1.15 -3.99 -7.41
N GLN A 729 0.31 -3.61 -6.44
CA GLN A 729 0.29 -4.26 -5.13
C GLN A 729 -0.21 -5.71 -5.21
N HIS A 730 0.44 -6.60 -4.46
CA HIS A 730 0.03 -7.99 -4.25
C HIS A 730 0.58 -8.47 -2.90
N ILE A 731 0.07 -9.59 -2.39
CA ILE A 731 0.50 -10.20 -1.12
C ILE A 731 1.45 -11.36 -1.45
N SER A 732 2.76 -11.17 -1.28
CA SER A 732 3.77 -12.21 -1.51
C SER A 732 3.59 -13.43 -0.60
N LEU A 733 4.13 -14.59 -0.98
CA LEU A 733 4.07 -15.83 -0.19
C LEU A 733 4.38 -15.62 1.30
N THR A 734 5.51 -14.96 1.61
CA THR A 734 5.92 -14.67 2.99
C THR A 734 4.91 -13.79 3.74
N HIS A 735 4.25 -12.83 3.06
CA HIS A 735 3.19 -12.03 3.67
C HIS A 735 1.89 -12.83 3.88
N GLN A 736 1.55 -13.77 2.99
CA GLN A 736 0.39 -14.66 3.18
C GLN A 736 0.61 -15.59 4.39
N ILE A 737 1.84 -16.09 4.58
CA ILE A 737 2.23 -16.89 5.75
C ILE A 737 2.23 -16.05 7.03
N GLN A 738 2.60 -14.76 6.96
CA GLN A 738 2.44 -13.85 8.09
C GLN A 738 0.96 -13.64 8.43
N GLN A 739 0.09 -13.41 7.46
CA GLN A 739 -1.35 -13.27 7.70
C GLN A 739 -1.97 -14.54 8.29
N PHE A 740 -1.56 -15.72 7.83
CA PHE A 740 -1.94 -16.99 8.47
C PHE A 740 -1.47 -17.06 9.93
N SER A 741 -0.24 -16.63 10.21
CA SER A 741 0.32 -16.59 11.56
C SER A 741 -0.42 -15.59 12.45
N ASP A 742 -0.83 -14.43 11.92
CA ASP A 742 -1.62 -13.42 12.62
C ASP A 742 -3.00 -13.97 12.99
N THR A 743 -3.68 -14.67 12.06
CA THR A 743 -4.95 -15.37 12.32
C THR A 743 -4.79 -16.45 13.40
N TYR A 744 -3.72 -17.24 13.35
CA TYR A 744 -3.44 -18.23 14.40
C TYR A 744 -3.23 -17.58 15.78
N GLN A 745 -2.52 -16.45 15.85
CA GLN A 745 -2.38 -15.71 17.10
C GLN A 745 -3.73 -15.16 17.61
N GLN A 746 -4.63 -14.72 16.72
CA GLN A 746 -5.99 -14.33 17.11
C GLN A 746 -6.80 -15.51 17.66
N PHE A 747 -6.64 -16.71 17.10
CA PHE A 747 -7.25 -17.93 17.65
C PHE A 747 -6.71 -18.25 19.05
N VAL A 748 -5.38 -18.22 19.25
CA VAL A 748 -4.75 -18.44 20.56
C VAL A 748 -5.27 -17.45 21.61
N LEU A 749 -5.38 -16.17 21.24
CA LEU A 749 -5.86 -15.10 22.13
C LEU A 749 -7.36 -15.22 22.48
N SER A 750 -8.17 -15.81 21.59
CA SER A 750 -9.63 -15.81 21.73
C SER A 750 -10.23 -17.13 22.22
N LEU A 751 -9.63 -18.26 21.81
CA LEU A 751 -10.08 -19.62 22.10
C LEU A 751 -9.21 -20.32 23.15
N GLY A 752 -7.99 -19.82 23.39
CA GLY A 752 -6.96 -20.47 24.17
C GLY A 752 -6.00 -21.30 23.31
N GLU A 753 -4.78 -21.50 23.80
CA GLU A 753 -3.68 -22.13 23.07
C GLU A 753 -4.00 -23.57 22.63
N ASP A 754 -4.45 -24.44 23.55
CA ASP A 754 -4.76 -25.84 23.25
C ASP A 754 -5.84 -25.98 22.16
N VAL A 755 -6.89 -25.15 22.22
CA VAL A 755 -8.01 -25.17 21.25
C VAL A 755 -7.56 -24.65 19.89
N ALA A 756 -6.72 -23.62 19.86
CA ALA A 756 -6.15 -23.10 18.61
C ALA A 756 -5.18 -24.09 17.96
N ILE A 757 -4.41 -24.84 18.75
CA ILE A 757 -3.52 -25.91 18.26
C ILE A 757 -4.34 -27.05 17.65
N ASP A 758 -5.37 -27.54 18.34
CA ASP A 758 -6.25 -28.60 17.82
C ASP A 758 -6.97 -28.15 16.52
N LEU A 759 -7.49 -26.91 16.52
CA LEU A 759 -8.13 -26.30 15.35
C LEU A 759 -7.20 -26.29 14.13
N ILE A 760 -5.98 -25.77 14.25
CA ILE A 760 -5.03 -25.68 13.13
C ILE A 760 -4.48 -27.05 12.71
N SER A 761 -4.11 -27.91 13.66
CA SER A 761 -3.53 -29.23 13.36
C SER A 761 -4.53 -30.19 12.71
N SER A 762 -5.82 -30.10 13.07
CA SER A 762 -6.91 -30.85 12.44
C SER A 762 -7.40 -30.25 11.13
N SER A 763 -7.02 -29.02 10.80
CA SER A 763 -7.44 -28.31 9.57
C SER A 763 -6.51 -28.55 8.38
N VAL A 764 -6.96 -28.18 7.18
CA VAL A 764 -6.19 -28.34 5.93
C VAL A 764 -5.65 -27.00 5.46
N LEU A 765 -4.36 -26.95 5.12
CA LEU A 765 -3.74 -25.81 4.45
C LEU A 765 -3.46 -26.16 2.98
N TYR A 766 -4.12 -25.45 2.06
CA TYR A 766 -3.96 -25.58 0.62
C TYR A 766 -3.01 -24.49 0.09
N ILE A 767 -2.00 -24.89 -0.69
CA ILE A 767 -0.96 -24.00 -1.21
C ILE A 767 -0.87 -24.15 -2.74
N SER A 768 -1.19 -23.09 -3.48
CA SER A 768 -1.13 -23.05 -4.96
C SER A 768 -0.53 -21.74 -5.44
N ILE A 769 0.80 -21.73 -5.58
CA ILE A 769 1.57 -20.55 -5.95
C ILE A 769 2.77 -20.92 -6.82
N GLY A 770 3.14 -20.02 -7.72
CA GLY A 770 4.42 -20.07 -8.44
C GLY A 770 4.32 -19.69 -9.91
N ILE A 771 3.11 -19.63 -10.47
CA ILE A 771 2.90 -19.32 -11.90
C ILE A 771 3.53 -17.97 -12.27
N ASN A 772 3.37 -16.98 -11.39
CA ASN A 772 3.91 -15.64 -11.59
C ASN A 772 5.45 -15.59 -11.57
N ASP A 773 6.15 -16.55 -10.94
CA ASP A 773 7.62 -16.63 -10.99
C ASP A 773 8.14 -17.02 -12.38
N TYR A 774 7.40 -17.85 -13.11
CA TYR A 774 7.71 -18.21 -14.49
C TYR A 774 7.28 -17.12 -15.47
N ILE A 775 6.13 -16.48 -15.25
CA ILE A 775 5.76 -15.26 -15.99
C ILE A 775 6.87 -14.21 -15.84
N HIS A 776 7.27 -13.92 -14.61
CA HIS A 776 8.37 -13.01 -14.32
C HIS A 776 9.68 -13.50 -14.97
N TYR A 777 10.05 -14.79 -14.87
CA TYR A 777 11.25 -15.35 -15.53
C TYR A 777 11.27 -15.12 -17.06
N TYR A 778 10.15 -15.24 -17.76
CA TYR A 778 10.10 -15.05 -19.23
C TYR A 778 9.86 -13.59 -19.69
N LEU A 779 9.60 -12.64 -18.78
CA LEU A 779 9.44 -11.21 -19.06
C LEU A 779 10.77 -10.46 -19.31
N ARG A 780 11.51 -10.85 -20.35
CA ARG A 780 12.88 -10.37 -20.71
C ARG A 780 13.16 -8.85 -20.69
N ASN A 781 12.14 -8.01 -20.82
CA ASN A 781 12.29 -6.53 -20.83
C ASN A 781 11.92 -5.87 -19.49
N VAL A 782 11.49 -6.66 -18.50
CA VAL A 782 11.00 -6.20 -17.19
C VAL A 782 11.77 -6.88 -16.07
N SER A 783 12.04 -8.19 -16.20
CA SER A 783 12.82 -8.96 -15.24
C SER A 783 14.25 -9.20 -15.74
N ASN A 784 15.22 -9.19 -14.82
CA ASN A 784 16.61 -9.54 -15.11
C ASN A 784 16.93 -11.01 -14.76
N VAL A 785 15.90 -11.83 -14.48
CA VAL A 785 16.07 -13.15 -13.84
C VAL A 785 16.81 -14.14 -14.74
N GLN A 786 16.57 -14.14 -16.06
CA GLN A 786 17.29 -15.00 -17.02
C GLN A 786 18.80 -14.73 -17.09
N ASN A 787 19.25 -13.55 -16.64
CA ASN A 787 20.68 -13.20 -16.56
C ASN A 787 21.30 -13.53 -15.20
N LEU A 788 20.47 -13.79 -14.18
CA LEU A 788 20.89 -14.11 -12.80
C LEU A 788 20.90 -15.63 -12.53
N TYR A 789 19.97 -16.37 -13.14
CA TYR A 789 19.81 -17.81 -12.93
C TYR A 789 19.72 -18.57 -14.26
N LEU A 790 20.38 -19.72 -14.33
CA LEU A 790 20.08 -20.76 -15.30
C LEU A 790 18.74 -21.44 -14.93
N PRO A 791 17.96 -21.98 -15.89
CA PRO A 791 16.63 -22.55 -15.63
C PRO A 791 16.58 -23.53 -14.44
N TRP A 792 17.45 -24.54 -14.46
CA TRP A 792 17.60 -25.52 -13.39
C TRP A 792 17.90 -24.90 -12.01
N GLY A 793 18.77 -23.89 -11.98
CA GLY A 793 19.13 -23.19 -10.74
C GLY A 793 17.99 -22.33 -10.19
N PHE A 794 17.14 -21.80 -11.07
CA PHE A 794 15.91 -21.10 -10.67
C PHE A 794 14.88 -22.08 -10.09
N ASN A 795 14.64 -23.22 -10.77
CA ASN A 795 13.77 -24.29 -10.28
C ASN A 795 14.19 -24.80 -8.89
N GLN A 796 15.49 -25.05 -8.68
CA GLN A 796 16.02 -25.47 -7.38
C GLN A 796 15.84 -24.38 -6.30
N PHE A 797 16.01 -23.10 -6.65
CA PHE A 797 15.82 -21.99 -5.72
C PHE A 797 14.36 -21.84 -5.27
N LEU A 798 13.40 -21.94 -6.19
CA LEU A 798 11.97 -21.89 -5.86
C LEU A 798 11.55 -23.07 -4.97
N ALA A 799 11.95 -24.29 -5.33
CA ALA A 799 11.65 -25.48 -4.52
C ALA A 799 12.29 -25.43 -3.12
N SER A 800 13.53 -24.95 -3.01
CA SER A 800 14.21 -24.74 -1.72
C SER A 800 13.49 -23.68 -0.85
N THR A 801 12.95 -22.63 -1.48
CA THR A 801 12.17 -21.61 -0.78
C THR A 801 10.86 -22.19 -0.24
N MET A 802 10.10 -22.90 -1.09
CA MET A 802 8.88 -23.61 -0.68
C MET A 802 9.14 -24.62 0.45
N ARG A 803 10.24 -25.37 0.39
CA ARG A 803 10.65 -26.30 1.45
C ARG A 803 10.83 -25.62 2.80
N GLN A 804 11.42 -24.42 2.82
CA GLN A 804 11.59 -23.65 4.05
C GLN A 804 10.25 -23.11 4.56
N GLU A 805 9.37 -22.63 3.68
CA GLU A 805 8.07 -22.09 4.08
C GLU A 805 7.11 -23.17 4.61
N ILE A 806 7.12 -24.38 4.03
CA ILE A 806 6.37 -25.52 4.59
C ILE A 806 6.87 -25.86 6.01
N LYS A 807 8.18 -25.81 6.26
CA LYS A 807 8.75 -25.98 7.60
C LYS A 807 8.35 -24.86 8.56
N ASN A 808 8.28 -23.61 8.08
CA ASN A 808 7.81 -22.49 8.88
C ASN A 808 6.35 -22.69 9.32
N LEU A 809 5.47 -23.07 8.37
CA LEU A 809 4.06 -23.36 8.64
C LEU A 809 3.85 -24.57 9.56
N TYR A 810 4.66 -25.61 9.43
CA TYR A 810 4.66 -26.76 10.33
C TYR A 810 5.01 -26.38 11.78
N ASN A 811 5.96 -25.45 11.97
CA ASN A 811 6.28 -24.90 13.29
C ASN A 811 5.13 -24.06 13.88
N THR A 812 4.18 -23.58 13.04
CA THR A 812 2.92 -22.94 13.43
C THR A 812 1.78 -23.97 13.59
N ASN A 813 2.10 -25.20 13.98
CA ASN A 813 1.18 -26.32 14.24
C ASN A 813 0.32 -26.81 13.06
N VAL A 814 0.59 -26.39 11.82
CA VAL A 814 -0.05 -26.98 10.63
C VAL A 814 0.44 -28.42 10.45
N ARG A 815 -0.50 -29.35 10.22
CA ARG A 815 -0.18 -30.78 10.02
C ARG A 815 -0.71 -31.37 8.72
N ARG A 816 -1.69 -30.76 8.05
CA ARG A 816 -2.26 -31.28 6.79
C ARG A 816 -2.05 -30.27 5.66
N PHE A 817 -1.19 -30.62 4.71
CA PHE A 817 -0.76 -29.75 3.62
C PHE A 817 -1.20 -30.33 2.27
N VAL A 818 -1.82 -29.50 1.43
CA VAL A 818 -2.07 -29.78 0.01
C VAL A 818 -1.21 -28.82 -0.80
N VAL A 819 -0.11 -29.32 -1.37
CA VAL A 819 0.84 -28.51 -2.15
C VAL A 819 0.60 -28.79 -3.64
N MET A 820 0.16 -27.78 -4.38
CA MET A 820 -0.04 -27.90 -5.82
C MET A 820 1.27 -27.71 -6.56
N GLY A 821 1.51 -28.54 -7.57
CA GLY A 821 2.46 -28.25 -8.64
C GLY A 821 1.93 -27.16 -9.57
N LEU A 822 2.70 -26.83 -10.60
CA LEU A 822 2.32 -25.83 -11.60
C LEU A 822 1.65 -26.49 -12.83
N PRO A 823 0.69 -25.81 -13.48
CA PRO A 823 0.02 -26.30 -14.69
C PRO A 823 0.93 -26.21 -15.94
N PRO A 824 0.54 -26.75 -17.10
CA PRO A 824 1.31 -26.62 -18.34
C PRO A 824 1.20 -25.19 -18.89
N ILE A 825 1.94 -24.26 -18.29
CA ILE A 825 1.90 -22.81 -18.59
C ILE A 825 2.23 -22.54 -20.07
N GLY A 826 3.06 -23.36 -20.71
CA GLY A 826 3.35 -23.27 -22.14
C GLY A 826 2.14 -23.55 -23.06
N CYS A 827 1.08 -24.15 -22.53
CA CYS A 827 -0.21 -24.34 -23.22
C CYS A 827 -1.20 -23.18 -22.99
N ALA A 828 -0.91 -22.24 -22.09
CA ALA A 828 -1.84 -21.15 -21.77
C ALA A 828 -1.97 -20.16 -22.96
N PRO A 829 -3.18 -19.63 -23.25
CA PRO A 829 -3.43 -18.78 -24.42
C PRO A 829 -2.48 -17.60 -24.57
N TYR A 830 -2.03 -16.99 -23.46
CA TYR A 830 -0.99 -15.97 -23.45
C TYR A 830 0.30 -16.41 -24.16
N TYR A 831 0.81 -17.59 -23.80
CA TYR A 831 2.07 -18.10 -24.33
C TYR A 831 1.92 -18.56 -25.78
N LEU A 832 0.80 -19.22 -26.13
CA LEU A 832 0.46 -19.57 -27.51
C LEU A 832 0.46 -18.33 -28.43
N GLN A 833 -0.13 -17.22 -27.97
CA GLN A 833 -0.11 -15.93 -28.66
C GLN A 833 1.29 -15.30 -28.69
N ARG A 834 1.98 -15.26 -27.54
CA ARG A 834 3.29 -14.58 -27.37
C ARG A 834 4.42 -15.24 -28.15
N TYR A 835 4.38 -16.56 -28.32
CA TYR A 835 5.34 -17.38 -29.06
C TYR A 835 4.87 -17.70 -30.50
N LYS A 836 3.66 -17.26 -30.88
CA LYS A 836 3.07 -17.45 -32.21
C LYS A 836 2.93 -18.93 -32.61
N SER A 837 2.49 -19.77 -31.67
CA SER A 837 2.08 -21.16 -31.92
C SER A 837 1.18 -21.22 -33.17
N ASN A 838 1.36 -22.21 -34.05
CA ASN A 838 0.69 -22.21 -35.35
C ASN A 838 -0.72 -22.79 -35.26
N ASN A 839 -0.82 -23.97 -34.65
CA ASN A 839 -1.98 -24.86 -34.55
C ASN A 839 -2.57 -24.94 -33.12
N GLY A 840 -1.94 -24.30 -32.12
CA GLY A 840 -2.28 -24.45 -30.70
C GLY A 840 -1.33 -25.39 -29.94
N GLU A 841 -0.24 -25.86 -30.57
CA GLU A 841 0.85 -26.59 -29.94
C GLU A 841 1.45 -25.77 -28.78
N CYS A 842 1.68 -26.44 -27.64
CA CYS A 842 2.23 -25.82 -26.45
C CYS A 842 3.71 -25.47 -26.64
N VAL A 843 4.18 -24.46 -25.90
CA VAL A 843 5.59 -24.08 -25.89
C VAL A 843 6.38 -25.04 -24.99
N GLU A 844 6.99 -26.05 -25.59
CA GLU A 844 7.67 -27.13 -24.86
C GLU A 844 8.82 -26.60 -23.98
N GLU A 845 9.59 -25.60 -24.41
CA GLU A 845 10.70 -25.05 -23.61
C GLU A 845 10.25 -24.36 -22.31
N ILE A 846 8.95 -24.04 -22.19
CA ILE A 846 8.33 -23.57 -20.95
C ILE A 846 7.85 -24.77 -20.13
N ASN A 847 7.14 -25.70 -20.78
CA ASN A 847 6.61 -26.89 -20.11
C ASN A 847 7.72 -27.78 -19.53
N ASP A 848 8.86 -27.94 -20.20
CA ASP A 848 10.04 -28.66 -19.68
C ASP A 848 10.51 -28.07 -18.35
N MET A 849 10.61 -26.74 -18.27
CA MET A 849 11.02 -26.04 -17.05
C MET A 849 10.01 -26.21 -15.92
N ILE A 850 8.71 -26.34 -16.24
CA ILE A 850 7.65 -26.63 -15.27
C ILE A 850 7.68 -28.10 -14.81
N MET A 851 7.91 -29.05 -15.72
CA MET A 851 8.04 -30.47 -15.37
C MET A 851 9.22 -30.70 -14.43
N GLU A 852 10.36 -30.03 -14.66
CA GLU A 852 11.49 -30.02 -13.72
C GLU A 852 11.10 -29.52 -12.32
N PHE A 853 10.36 -28.40 -12.23
CA PHE A 853 9.93 -27.85 -10.94
C PHE A 853 8.96 -28.79 -10.21
N ASN A 854 7.96 -29.35 -10.91
CA ASN A 854 7.03 -30.30 -10.30
C ASN A 854 7.75 -31.58 -9.85
N PHE A 855 8.77 -32.03 -10.57
CA PHE A 855 9.65 -33.13 -10.13
C PHE A 855 10.38 -32.78 -8.83
N PHE A 856 10.99 -31.59 -8.73
CA PHE A 856 11.65 -31.14 -7.50
C PHE A 856 10.68 -31.02 -6.33
N MET A 857 9.49 -30.46 -6.54
CA MET A 857 8.48 -30.33 -5.50
C MET A 857 7.95 -31.69 -5.01
N ARG A 858 7.78 -32.66 -5.91
CA ARG A 858 7.44 -34.05 -5.54
C ARG A 858 8.55 -34.70 -4.71
N TYR A 859 9.80 -34.58 -5.13
CA TYR A 859 10.97 -35.11 -4.40
C TYR A 859 11.12 -34.46 -3.02
N MET A 860 11.04 -33.13 -2.97
CA MET A 860 11.05 -32.34 -1.74
C MET A 860 9.94 -32.76 -0.76
N THR A 861 8.75 -33.09 -1.28
CA THR A 861 7.62 -33.55 -0.46
C THR A 861 7.90 -34.90 0.18
N ASP A 862 8.51 -35.84 -0.56
CA ASP A 862 8.96 -37.13 -0.02
C ASP A 862 10.01 -36.94 1.09
N GLU A 863 11.01 -36.07 0.89
CA GLU A 863 11.97 -35.72 1.95
C GLU A 863 11.29 -35.10 3.18
N LEU A 864 10.35 -34.17 2.99
CA LEU A 864 9.65 -33.51 4.10
C LEU A 864 8.79 -34.49 4.92
N LEU A 865 8.17 -35.48 4.30
CA LEU A 865 7.42 -36.55 5.00
C LEU A 865 8.32 -37.40 5.91
N HIS A 866 9.62 -37.52 5.62
CA HIS A 866 10.58 -38.20 6.48
C HIS A 866 11.14 -37.29 7.60
N GLU A 867 11.05 -35.96 7.43
CA GLU A 867 11.62 -34.98 8.35
C GLU A 867 10.60 -34.39 9.35
N LEU A 868 9.30 -34.42 9.04
CA LEU A 868 8.25 -33.70 9.77
C LEU A 868 7.20 -34.66 10.38
N PRO A 869 7.39 -35.16 11.62
CA PRO A 869 6.30 -35.73 12.42
C PRO A 869 5.62 -36.97 11.81
N ASP A 870 4.30 -37.18 11.85
CA ASP A 870 3.13 -36.35 12.22
C ASP A 870 2.54 -35.38 11.17
N ALA A 871 3.30 -34.95 10.15
CA ALA A 871 2.75 -34.17 9.03
C ALA A 871 2.18 -35.07 7.91
N GLY A 872 0.95 -34.80 7.50
CA GLY A 872 0.40 -35.26 6.23
C GLY A 872 0.64 -34.20 5.15
N ILE A 873 1.52 -34.50 4.18
CA ILE A 873 1.81 -33.61 3.05
C ILE A 873 1.49 -34.36 1.76
N ILE A 874 0.59 -33.80 0.95
CA ILE A 874 0.33 -34.28 -0.41
C ILE A 874 0.84 -33.28 -1.44
N PHE A 875 1.53 -33.78 -2.47
CA PHE A 875 1.90 -33.02 -3.66
C PHE A 875 1.00 -33.41 -4.83
N CYS A 876 0.28 -32.44 -5.40
CA CYS A 876 -0.64 -32.65 -6.51
C CYS A 876 -0.08 -32.05 -7.81
N ASP A 877 0.38 -32.92 -8.70
CA ASP A 877 0.99 -32.59 -10.00
C ASP A 877 -0.08 -32.15 -11.01
N VAL A 878 -0.56 -30.92 -10.87
CA VAL A 878 -1.61 -30.35 -11.74
C VAL A 878 -1.18 -30.26 -13.21
N PHE A 879 0.13 -30.38 -13.52
CA PHE A 879 0.59 -30.55 -14.91
C PHE A 879 0.00 -31.83 -15.52
N GLN A 880 0.03 -32.95 -14.80
CA GLN A 880 -0.53 -34.21 -15.27
C GLN A 880 -2.06 -34.13 -15.45
N GLY A 881 -2.76 -33.57 -14.45
CA GLY A 881 -4.21 -33.38 -14.52
C GLY A 881 -4.64 -32.50 -15.69
N SER A 882 -4.02 -31.32 -15.86
CA SER A 882 -4.31 -30.43 -16.98
C SER A 882 -3.92 -31.02 -18.35
N MET A 883 -2.79 -31.73 -18.44
CA MET A 883 -2.38 -32.36 -19.71
C MET A 883 -3.27 -33.55 -20.10
N ASP A 884 -3.84 -34.28 -19.13
CA ASP A 884 -4.87 -35.29 -19.41
C ASP A 884 -6.13 -34.62 -19.99
N ILE A 885 -6.62 -33.55 -19.35
CA ILE A 885 -7.77 -32.78 -19.86
C ILE A 885 -7.50 -32.23 -21.27
N ILE A 886 -6.31 -31.69 -21.55
CA ILE A 886 -5.96 -31.16 -22.88
C ILE A 886 -5.91 -32.28 -23.94
N ARG A 887 -5.32 -33.44 -23.62
CA ARG A 887 -5.17 -34.57 -24.56
C ARG A 887 -6.49 -35.30 -24.81
N ASN A 888 -7.29 -35.49 -23.76
CA ASN A 888 -8.54 -36.24 -23.76
C ASN A 888 -9.79 -35.34 -23.77
N HIS A 889 -9.63 -34.07 -24.20
CA HIS A 889 -10.60 -32.97 -24.07
C HIS A 889 -12.04 -33.32 -24.49
N LYS A 890 -12.21 -34.10 -25.57
CA LYS A 890 -13.53 -34.54 -26.06
C LYS A 890 -14.28 -35.45 -25.09
N SER A 891 -13.58 -36.28 -24.32
CA SER A 891 -14.21 -37.14 -23.30
C SER A 891 -14.68 -36.37 -22.07
N TYR A 892 -14.08 -35.19 -21.83
CA TYR A 892 -14.50 -34.23 -20.80
C TYR A 892 -15.54 -33.21 -21.30
N GLY A 893 -15.88 -33.22 -22.59
CA GLY A 893 -16.87 -32.31 -23.19
C GLY A 893 -16.33 -30.97 -23.68
N PHE A 894 -14.99 -30.79 -23.73
CA PHE A 894 -14.38 -29.56 -24.24
C PHE A 894 -14.13 -29.63 -25.76
N GLU A 895 -14.54 -28.58 -26.47
CA GLU A 895 -14.28 -28.40 -27.91
C GLU A 895 -13.04 -27.51 -28.16
N SER A 896 -12.83 -26.46 -27.34
CA SER A 896 -11.68 -25.55 -27.46
C SER A 896 -10.60 -25.84 -26.41
N THR A 897 -9.46 -26.34 -26.88
CA THR A 897 -8.26 -26.58 -26.06
C THR A 897 -7.29 -25.38 -26.02
N ALA A 898 -7.25 -24.58 -27.09
CA ALA A 898 -6.25 -23.53 -27.28
C ALA A 898 -6.79 -22.10 -27.19
N ASN A 899 -8.05 -21.85 -27.55
CA ASN A 899 -8.63 -20.50 -27.42
C ASN A 899 -9.22 -20.31 -26.03
N ALA A 900 -8.99 -19.15 -25.40
CA ALA A 900 -9.72 -18.72 -24.22
C ALA A 900 -11.17 -18.35 -24.55
N CYS A 901 -12.09 -18.58 -23.61
CA CYS A 901 -13.47 -18.12 -23.74
C CYS A 901 -13.56 -16.58 -23.75
N CYS A 902 -12.75 -15.87 -22.96
CA CYS A 902 -12.73 -14.41 -22.93
C CYS A 902 -11.34 -13.82 -23.19
N GLY A 903 -11.25 -12.91 -24.17
CA GLY A 903 -10.04 -12.16 -24.45
C GLY A 903 -10.05 -11.54 -25.85
N LEU A 904 -8.88 -11.14 -26.34
CA LEU A 904 -8.66 -10.64 -27.71
C LEU A 904 -7.35 -11.19 -28.29
N GLY A 905 -7.20 -11.10 -29.62
CA GLY A 905 -6.03 -11.60 -30.35
C GLY A 905 -6.14 -13.07 -30.76
N LYS A 906 -5.08 -13.64 -31.35
CA LYS A 906 -5.05 -15.08 -31.64
C LYS A 906 -5.10 -15.85 -30.31
N TYR A 907 -5.84 -16.96 -30.29
CA TYR A 907 -6.15 -17.72 -29.07
C TYR A 907 -6.89 -16.94 -27.98
N ASN A 908 -7.34 -15.71 -28.25
CA ASN A 908 -7.81 -14.73 -27.26
C ASN A 908 -6.75 -14.39 -26.17
N GLY A 909 -5.46 -14.63 -26.47
CA GLY A 909 -4.33 -14.54 -25.54
C GLY A 909 -3.55 -13.22 -25.50
N TRP A 910 -4.04 -12.13 -26.11
CA TRP A 910 -3.30 -10.84 -26.15
C TRP A 910 -3.72 -9.85 -25.07
N MET A 911 -4.99 -9.86 -24.67
CA MET A 911 -5.54 -8.92 -23.70
C MET A 911 -6.55 -9.63 -22.81
N MET A 912 -6.46 -9.36 -21.50
CA MET A 912 -7.33 -9.98 -20.49
C MET A 912 -8.81 -9.62 -20.70
N CYS A 913 -9.69 -10.40 -20.07
CA CYS A 913 -11.11 -10.13 -20.07
C CYS A 913 -11.43 -8.78 -19.39
N MET A 914 -11.99 -7.82 -20.14
CA MET A 914 -12.33 -6.47 -19.65
C MET A 914 -13.82 -6.09 -19.79
N SER A 915 -14.58 -6.79 -20.64
CA SER A 915 -15.97 -6.45 -20.94
C SER A 915 -16.76 -7.70 -21.33
N PRO A 916 -18.04 -7.84 -20.94
CA PRO A 916 -18.83 -9.05 -21.23
C PRO A 916 -18.93 -9.46 -22.70
N GLN A 917 -18.81 -8.53 -23.65
CA GLN A 917 -18.83 -8.80 -25.08
C GLN A 917 -17.57 -9.53 -25.59
N MET A 918 -16.50 -9.58 -24.79
CA MET A 918 -15.29 -10.35 -25.09
C MET A 918 -15.43 -11.84 -24.73
N ALA A 919 -16.43 -12.21 -23.92
CA ALA A 919 -16.62 -13.58 -23.47
C ALA A 919 -17.49 -14.40 -24.44
N CYS A 920 -17.12 -15.67 -24.58
CA CYS A 920 -17.86 -16.66 -25.34
C CYS A 920 -19.21 -17.00 -24.69
N ARG A 921 -20.13 -17.55 -25.49
CA ARG A 921 -21.52 -17.83 -25.07
C ARG A 921 -21.63 -19.00 -24.09
N ASN A 922 -20.82 -20.04 -24.28
CA ASN A 922 -20.77 -21.23 -23.43
C ASN A 922 -19.34 -21.34 -22.90
N ALA A 923 -19.11 -21.21 -21.60
CA ALA A 923 -17.76 -21.38 -21.06
C ALA A 923 -17.39 -22.86 -20.87
N SER A 924 -18.38 -23.75 -20.78
CA SER A 924 -18.18 -25.16 -20.40
C SER A 924 -17.57 -26.03 -21.50
N ASP A 925 -17.50 -25.54 -22.74
CA ASP A 925 -16.83 -26.21 -23.87
C ASP A 925 -15.39 -25.67 -24.11
N HIS A 926 -14.90 -24.76 -23.26
CA HIS A 926 -13.53 -24.22 -23.29
C HIS A 926 -12.73 -24.69 -22.07
N ILE A 927 -11.45 -25.03 -22.29
CA ILE A 927 -10.51 -25.30 -21.19
C ILE A 927 -10.13 -24.00 -20.45
N TRP A 928 -9.85 -22.94 -21.21
CA TRP A 928 -9.35 -21.66 -20.67
C TRP A 928 -10.47 -20.62 -20.60
N TRP A 929 -10.62 -19.97 -19.44
CA TRP A 929 -11.50 -18.83 -19.28
C TRP A 929 -10.88 -17.56 -19.87
N ASP A 930 -9.62 -17.28 -19.53
CA ASP A 930 -8.88 -16.12 -20.02
C ASP A 930 -7.47 -16.50 -20.52
N GLN A 931 -6.56 -15.52 -20.57
CA GLN A 931 -5.16 -15.68 -20.98
C GLN A 931 -4.36 -16.73 -20.22
N PHE A 932 -4.72 -17.02 -18.96
CA PHE A 932 -3.96 -17.87 -18.02
C PHE A 932 -4.84 -18.82 -17.21
N HIS A 933 -6.10 -18.48 -16.96
CA HIS A 933 -6.94 -19.17 -15.98
C HIS A 933 -7.88 -20.19 -16.64
N PRO A 934 -8.10 -21.36 -16.00
CA PRO A 934 -9.08 -22.36 -16.44
C PRO A 934 -10.53 -21.90 -16.25
N THR A 935 -11.46 -22.56 -16.95
CA THR A 935 -12.90 -22.41 -16.72
C THR A 935 -13.36 -23.16 -15.47
N ASP A 936 -14.53 -22.79 -14.97
CA ASP A 936 -15.22 -23.43 -13.84
C ASP A 936 -15.36 -24.96 -14.02
N ALA A 937 -15.65 -25.40 -15.25
CA ALA A 937 -15.74 -26.81 -15.60
C ALA A 937 -14.40 -27.56 -15.46
N VAL A 938 -13.28 -26.92 -15.81
CA VAL A 938 -11.93 -27.48 -15.59
C VAL A 938 -11.58 -27.47 -14.09
N ASN A 939 -11.93 -26.41 -13.37
CA ASN A 939 -11.70 -26.30 -11.92
C ASN A 939 -12.40 -27.42 -11.14
N ALA A 940 -13.63 -27.79 -11.53
CA ALA A 940 -14.36 -28.91 -10.95
C ALA A 940 -13.62 -30.24 -11.12
N ILE A 941 -13.13 -30.54 -12.34
CA ILE A 941 -12.39 -31.78 -12.65
C ILE A 941 -11.07 -31.83 -11.86
N LEU A 942 -10.33 -30.71 -11.80
CA LEU A 942 -9.09 -30.65 -11.04
C LEU A 942 -9.32 -30.82 -9.53
N ALA A 943 -10.40 -30.24 -8.98
CA ALA A 943 -10.77 -30.43 -7.58
C ALA A 943 -11.17 -31.89 -7.27
N ASP A 944 -11.94 -32.56 -8.14
CA ASP A 944 -12.26 -33.98 -8.02
C ASP A 944 -11.01 -34.88 -8.10
N ASN A 945 -9.99 -34.46 -8.85
CA ASN A 945 -8.70 -35.15 -8.89
C ASN A 945 -7.88 -34.95 -7.60
N VAL A 946 -7.92 -33.76 -6.99
CA VAL A 946 -7.31 -33.51 -5.67
C VAL A 946 -8.03 -34.28 -4.56
N TRP A 947 -9.36 -34.31 -4.61
CA TRP A 947 -10.20 -34.99 -3.62
C TRP A 947 -9.98 -36.50 -3.65
N SER A 948 -10.41 -37.18 -4.72
CA SER A 948 -10.47 -38.65 -4.78
C SER A 948 -9.69 -39.25 -5.95
N SER A 949 -8.92 -38.45 -6.71
CA SER A 949 -8.24 -38.88 -7.95
C SER A 949 -9.21 -39.47 -8.99
N ARG A 950 -10.41 -38.88 -9.07
CA ARG A 950 -11.55 -39.42 -9.81
C ARG A 950 -11.29 -39.69 -11.29
N HIS A 951 -10.53 -38.81 -11.95
CA HIS A 951 -10.25 -38.88 -13.37
C HIS A 951 -8.77 -39.14 -13.66
N THR A 952 -7.88 -38.52 -12.89
CA THR A 952 -6.42 -38.62 -13.03
C THR A 952 -5.77 -38.75 -11.66
N GLU A 953 -4.89 -39.74 -11.49
CA GLU A 953 -4.05 -39.88 -10.29
C GLU A 953 -2.88 -38.88 -10.35
N MET A 954 -3.10 -37.69 -9.79
CA MET A 954 -2.12 -36.61 -9.79
C MET A 954 -1.54 -36.27 -8.41
N CYS A 955 -2.11 -36.79 -7.32
CA CYS A 955 -1.68 -36.47 -5.95
C CYS A 955 -0.90 -37.61 -5.30
N TYR A 956 0.22 -37.27 -4.66
CA TYR A 956 1.19 -38.21 -4.10
C TYR A 956 1.57 -37.80 -2.66
N PRO A 957 1.75 -38.75 -1.72
CA PRO A 957 1.59 -40.20 -1.87
C PRO A 957 0.12 -40.66 -1.88
N MET A 958 -0.82 -39.75 -1.63
CA MET A 958 -2.26 -40.01 -1.61
C MET A 958 -3.06 -38.77 -2.02
N ASN A 959 -4.38 -38.93 -2.15
CA ASN A 959 -5.32 -37.84 -2.38
C ASN A 959 -5.90 -37.28 -1.07
N LEU A 960 -6.58 -36.15 -1.14
CA LEU A 960 -7.07 -35.42 0.04
C LEU A 960 -8.11 -36.25 0.83
N GLU A 961 -8.99 -36.98 0.16
CA GLU A 961 -9.96 -37.88 0.78
C GLU A 961 -9.26 -38.91 1.69
N LYS A 962 -8.24 -39.62 1.18
CA LYS A 962 -7.44 -40.55 1.97
C LYS A 962 -6.69 -39.88 3.11
N MET A 963 -6.18 -38.66 2.92
CA MET A 963 -5.48 -37.93 4.00
C MET A 963 -6.42 -37.61 5.17
N VAL A 964 -7.66 -37.19 4.90
CA VAL A 964 -8.65 -36.86 5.93
C VAL A 964 -9.20 -38.12 6.62
N PHE A 965 -9.46 -39.20 5.88
CA PHE A 965 -10.00 -40.44 6.44
C PHE A 965 -8.97 -41.38 7.10
N SER A 966 -7.67 -41.28 6.76
CA SER A 966 -6.64 -42.13 7.36
C SER A 966 -6.32 -41.76 8.81
N GLN A 967 -6.41 -40.48 9.19
CA GLN A 967 -6.14 -40.05 10.57
C GLN A 967 -7.34 -40.21 11.52
N SER A 968 -8.58 -40.24 11.00
CA SER A 968 -9.78 -40.46 11.85
C SER A 968 -9.84 -41.87 12.45
N LEU A 969 -9.10 -42.83 11.89
CA LEU A 969 -8.89 -44.17 12.47
C LEU A 969 -7.91 -44.18 13.67
N ASN A 970 -6.97 -43.24 13.75
CA ASN A 970 -6.01 -43.18 14.87
C ASN A 970 -6.60 -42.52 16.12
N ASN A 971 -7.64 -41.68 15.98
CA ASN A 971 -8.34 -41.05 17.12
C ASN A 971 -9.44 -41.95 17.74
N LEU A 972 -9.50 -43.22 17.34
CA LEU A 972 -10.47 -44.23 17.81
C LEU A 972 -9.82 -45.44 18.51
N VAL A 973 -8.54 -45.35 18.88
CA VAL A 973 -7.74 -46.39 19.55
C VAL A 973 -7.25 -45.92 20.92
#